data_AF-A0A3M7SKH1-F1
#
_entry.id   AF-A0A3M7SKH1-F1
#
_cell.length_a   1.000
_cell.length_b   1.000
_cell.length_c   1.000
_cell.angle_alpha   90.00
_cell.angle_beta   90.00
_cell.angle_gamma   90.00
#
_symmetry.space_group_name_H-M   'P 1'
#
loop_
_entity.id
_entity.type
_entity.pdbx_description
1 polymer ?
#
loop_
_entity_poly.entity_id
_entity_poly.type
_entity_poly.pdbx_seq_one_letter_code
_entity_poly.pdbx_strand_id
1 'polypeptide(L)'
;MSEILLHTKLRELEEELKVEKEIRIKCEKELASLRVDYGDLDAQFQEALSARDREIDASKRLRQEIGDLKQRIDLVNSENEESNILLKRKHQEQMNELSAHYEQISKAKFKFEKENKNFLLQIEDLRNENDNMARAKAQAMSSCKDLENKHFESSQRIDDLIRQLNEVNELKNKLAKEHSELYRRNSTVEFELQQLTLNNKRLNQELDDARMQLENEILVRNTLENKARGLQIDFENSQAQLEEESETRLELNKQLIRYQDEFKANKEKYEKESLAKIEDIEDSKRKLNNRYLELQDQYSELMNKYSNNEKVKLRLQNQVDSMSVDLEKTRKRADDAVKHEKALEKENEELRSKLGIANGELDAAYQASRNYQTELSKFKHLSQQLNEQLEILQKDKRRISDELETTNNQFLETQSRLTETERRLKALEADRQQLQNDYDDTRDAYELEIQRNQNLQAQYEKLKIDTDKKIADKDEEIDLQRAAHRRQLESVQSQLEEADSRHKNESNNLKKKHQFDLDDLRAKLESAKKAKTDAETQQKKLQQANRELMDRLTEEQHMHDATRDQLALSEKRASACRAETEETKSLYERLEKTKKSLEFEYQDLEEKFNEISTVCNRAIAEKKKFESDAISASDELQEFKYELKNAEEKIRSLNGNLLKKDEDLRHEKEVISEIDASRKALEQQLKDTQARIEEAEEFAKREAKRLNSKLESRLAQMESELDLERAKEQELTKELRRLEKRNKELMDQVGDEQAKLIAMTDAYDKIHEKMKKYKGQIELSEEQAAANSSKCKRLQRELEDAEERAESIARTFIRGTSVSRNTDNYDSDYESSEPVTTSHTPSYLRSSYLYSKPTNIDDYSLSPIKSSSVTSWRNRFKNLDADDDELLLQPLGMRNRLWSYGSSRNDRARSVAHIYDQEVAMNSIRDNKSKSNLYAKMAL
;
A
#
# COMPACT_ATOMS: atom_id res chain seq x y z
N MET A 1 25.82 -91.33 -261.69
CA MET A 1 25.21 -90.04 -261.29
C MET A 1 23.87 -90.31 -260.57
N SER A 2 23.90 -90.95 -259.40
CA SER A 2 22.65 -91.23 -258.63
C SER A 2 22.92 -91.39 -257.12
N GLU A 3 23.89 -92.24 -256.73
CA GLU A 3 24.17 -92.53 -255.31
C GLU A 3 24.74 -91.35 -254.50
N ILE A 4 25.27 -90.33 -255.17
CA ILE A 4 25.81 -89.09 -254.56
C ILE A 4 24.71 -88.30 -253.80
N LEU A 5 23.43 -88.53 -254.08
CA LEU A 5 22.32 -87.87 -253.37
C LEU A 5 21.79 -88.63 -252.13
N LEU A 6 22.16 -89.90 -251.92
CA LEU A 6 21.47 -90.75 -250.93
C LEU A 6 22.21 -90.92 -249.59
N HIS A 7 23.54 -90.75 -249.57
CA HIS A 7 24.34 -90.93 -248.34
C HIS A 7 24.80 -89.61 -247.69
N THR A 8 24.85 -88.51 -248.44
CA THR A 8 24.89 -87.14 -247.87
C THR A 8 23.75 -86.94 -246.88
N LYS A 9 22.54 -87.34 -247.28
CA LYS A 9 21.33 -87.26 -246.46
C LYS A 9 21.29 -88.19 -245.24
N LEU A 10 22.14 -89.22 -245.22
CA LEU A 10 22.30 -90.11 -244.06
C LEU A 10 23.31 -89.52 -243.06
N ARG A 11 24.39 -88.90 -243.57
CA ARG A 11 25.36 -88.15 -242.77
C ARG A 11 24.73 -86.94 -242.07
N GLU A 12 23.85 -86.22 -242.74
CA GLU A 12 23.09 -85.10 -242.14
C GLU A 12 22.30 -85.56 -240.91
N LEU A 13 21.59 -86.70 -240.99
CA LEU A 13 20.82 -87.26 -239.87
C LEU A 13 21.71 -87.82 -238.73
N GLU A 14 22.92 -88.31 -239.03
CA GLU A 14 23.88 -88.73 -238.00
C GLU A 14 24.53 -87.56 -237.25
N GLU A 15 24.62 -86.39 -237.88
CA GLU A 15 25.11 -85.16 -237.26
C GLU A 15 24.01 -84.51 -236.39
N GLU A 16 22.74 -84.47 -236.84
CA GLU A 16 21.59 -84.01 -236.03
C GLU A 16 21.39 -84.83 -234.74
N LEU A 17 21.42 -86.17 -234.83
CA LEU A 17 21.21 -87.06 -233.67
C LEU A 17 22.29 -86.94 -232.58
N LYS A 18 23.46 -86.37 -232.88
CA LYS A 18 24.50 -86.05 -231.88
C LYS A 18 24.18 -84.77 -231.12
N VAL A 19 23.73 -83.72 -231.81
CA VAL A 19 23.43 -82.41 -231.21
C VAL A 19 22.33 -82.54 -230.15
N GLU A 20 21.25 -83.28 -230.44
CA GLU A 20 20.14 -83.47 -229.49
C GLU A 20 20.57 -84.18 -228.19
N LYS A 21 21.50 -85.13 -228.28
CA LYS A 21 22.04 -85.83 -227.10
C LYS A 21 22.89 -84.93 -226.21
N GLU A 22 23.68 -84.03 -226.79
CA GLU A 22 24.46 -83.07 -226.01
C GLU A 22 23.60 -82.02 -225.29
N ILE A 23 22.48 -81.60 -225.90
CA ILE A 23 21.53 -80.67 -225.29
C ILE A 23 20.88 -81.32 -224.06
N ARG A 24 20.40 -82.57 -224.17
CA ARG A 24 19.76 -83.28 -223.07
C ARG A 24 20.65 -83.42 -221.82
N ILE A 25 21.93 -83.74 -222.02
CA ILE A 25 22.91 -83.90 -220.92
C ILE A 25 23.19 -82.57 -220.19
N LYS A 26 22.98 -81.41 -220.84
CA LYS A 26 23.08 -80.10 -220.17
C LYS A 26 21.87 -79.84 -219.27
N CYS A 27 20.65 -80.02 -219.79
CA CYS A 27 19.43 -79.82 -219.01
C CYS A 27 19.33 -80.75 -217.78
N GLU A 28 19.78 -82.00 -217.90
CA GLU A 28 19.82 -82.94 -216.76
C GLU A 28 20.83 -82.51 -215.67
N LYS A 29 21.86 -81.72 -216.00
CA LYS A 29 22.80 -81.13 -215.02
C LYS A 29 22.25 -79.87 -214.35
N GLU A 30 21.59 -78.99 -215.09
CA GLU A 30 20.96 -77.77 -214.54
C GLU A 30 19.82 -78.11 -213.56
N LEU A 31 19.05 -79.17 -213.86
CA LEU A 31 18.06 -79.71 -212.91
C LEU A 31 18.68 -80.34 -211.65
N ALA A 32 19.94 -80.75 -211.70
CA ALA A 32 20.65 -81.29 -210.54
C ALA A 32 21.18 -80.16 -209.62
N SER A 33 21.71 -79.05 -210.17
CA SER A 33 22.16 -77.92 -209.35
C SER A 33 20.98 -77.22 -208.64
N LEU A 34 19.89 -76.95 -209.35
CA LEU A 34 18.70 -76.30 -208.79
C LEU A 34 18.07 -77.08 -207.61
N ARG A 35 18.31 -78.39 -207.51
CA ARG A 35 17.88 -79.21 -206.37
C ARG A 35 18.78 -79.09 -205.14
N VAL A 36 20.07 -78.80 -205.33
CA VAL A 36 21.00 -78.48 -204.24
C VAL A 36 20.70 -77.09 -203.71
N ASP A 37 20.59 -76.10 -204.62
CA ASP A 37 20.28 -74.71 -204.29
C ASP A 37 18.99 -74.58 -203.44
N TYR A 38 17.96 -75.37 -203.76
CA TYR A 38 16.70 -75.40 -203.00
C TYR A 38 16.88 -76.02 -201.59
N GLY A 39 17.71 -77.05 -201.45
CA GLY A 39 17.99 -77.69 -200.16
C GLY A 39 18.78 -76.79 -199.22
N ASP A 40 19.77 -76.07 -199.74
CA ASP A 40 20.55 -75.09 -198.97
C ASP A 40 19.69 -73.90 -198.53
N LEU A 41 18.68 -73.51 -199.34
CA LEU A 41 17.74 -72.44 -198.99
C LEU A 41 16.77 -72.85 -197.87
N ASP A 42 16.24 -74.09 -197.90
CA ASP A 42 15.38 -74.61 -196.84
C ASP A 42 16.15 -74.76 -195.52
N ALA A 43 17.39 -75.25 -195.56
CA ALA A 43 18.27 -75.34 -194.39
C ALA A 43 18.49 -73.97 -193.71
N GLN A 44 18.77 -72.92 -194.48
CA GLN A 44 18.89 -71.54 -193.96
C GLN A 44 17.57 -71.04 -193.35
N PHE A 45 16.42 -71.40 -193.93
CA PHE A 45 15.12 -71.02 -193.40
C PHE A 45 14.82 -71.69 -192.05
N GLN A 46 15.15 -72.97 -191.89
CA GLN A 46 15.02 -73.69 -190.61
C GLN A 46 15.95 -73.11 -189.52
N GLU A 47 17.20 -72.75 -189.88
CA GLU A 47 18.11 -72.12 -188.92
C GLU A 47 17.60 -70.75 -188.44
N ALA A 48 17.09 -69.92 -189.37
CA ALA A 48 16.50 -68.62 -189.06
C ALA A 48 15.26 -68.71 -188.14
N LEU A 49 14.40 -69.71 -188.34
CA LEU A 49 13.30 -70.01 -187.41
C LEU A 49 13.84 -70.35 -186.01
N SER A 50 14.83 -71.25 -185.93
CA SER A 50 15.41 -71.67 -184.65
C SER A 50 16.08 -70.53 -183.87
N ALA A 51 16.62 -69.53 -184.56
CA ALA A 51 17.18 -68.33 -183.94
C ALA A 51 16.09 -67.44 -183.33
N ARG A 52 14.95 -67.30 -184.03
CA ARG A 52 13.80 -66.48 -183.59
C ARG A 52 13.10 -67.05 -182.35
N ASP A 53 13.01 -68.38 -182.22
CA ASP A 53 12.45 -69.00 -181.02
C ASP A 53 13.32 -68.73 -179.77
N ARG A 54 14.65 -68.72 -179.91
CA ARG A 54 15.58 -68.36 -178.81
C ARG A 54 15.40 -66.91 -178.37
N GLU A 55 15.21 -65.98 -179.31
CA GLU A 55 14.92 -64.56 -179.05
C GLU A 55 13.58 -64.39 -178.30
N ILE A 56 12.55 -65.13 -178.71
CA ILE A 56 11.23 -65.14 -178.06
C ILE A 56 11.33 -65.63 -176.60
N ASP A 57 12.07 -66.70 -176.33
CA ASP A 57 12.23 -67.24 -174.98
C ASP A 57 13.10 -66.37 -174.06
N ALA A 58 14.17 -65.75 -174.58
CA ALA A 58 14.89 -64.70 -173.85
C ALA A 58 13.96 -63.54 -173.49
N SER A 59 13.10 -63.14 -174.44
CA SER A 59 12.09 -62.10 -174.25
C SER A 59 10.93 -62.50 -173.33
N LYS A 60 10.77 -63.78 -172.96
CA LYS A 60 9.86 -64.23 -171.89
C LYS A 60 10.53 -64.09 -170.52
N ARG A 61 11.78 -64.53 -170.38
CA ARG A 61 12.54 -64.47 -169.11
C ARG A 61 12.68 -63.05 -168.59
N LEU A 62 13.10 -62.11 -169.44
CA LEU A 62 13.18 -60.68 -169.07
C LEU A 62 11.83 -60.11 -168.59
N ARG A 63 10.71 -60.55 -169.17
CA ARG A 63 9.36 -60.13 -168.73
C ARG A 63 8.94 -60.75 -167.40
N GLN A 64 9.42 -61.95 -167.08
CA GLN A 64 9.24 -62.55 -165.76
C GLN A 64 10.07 -61.82 -164.69
N GLU A 65 11.36 -61.61 -164.93
CA GLU A 65 12.26 -60.89 -164.01
C GLU A 65 11.75 -59.47 -163.69
N ILE A 66 11.24 -58.75 -164.70
CA ILE A 66 10.59 -57.43 -164.52
C ILE A 66 9.29 -57.52 -163.68
N GLY A 67 8.58 -58.66 -163.73
CA GLY A 67 7.41 -58.91 -162.88
C GLY A 67 7.80 -59.15 -161.42
N ASP A 68 8.76 -60.04 -161.19
CA ASP A 68 9.24 -60.43 -159.86
C ASP A 68 9.89 -59.23 -159.13
N LEU A 69 10.65 -58.39 -159.86
CA LEU A 69 11.22 -57.15 -159.33
C LEU A 69 10.15 -56.12 -158.92
N LYS A 70 9.05 -56.01 -159.67
CA LYS A 70 7.94 -55.10 -159.30
C LYS A 70 7.25 -55.55 -158.02
N GLN A 71 6.87 -56.82 -157.92
CA GLN A 71 6.28 -57.37 -156.69
C GLN A 71 7.17 -57.13 -155.47
N ARG A 72 8.50 -57.23 -155.62
CA ARG A 72 9.45 -56.98 -154.54
C ARG A 72 9.60 -55.50 -154.18
N ILE A 73 9.45 -54.58 -155.14
CA ILE A 73 9.37 -53.13 -154.86
C ILE A 73 8.06 -52.81 -154.10
N ASP A 74 6.93 -53.34 -154.56
CA ASP A 74 5.63 -53.11 -153.93
C ASP A 74 5.59 -53.62 -152.48
N LEU A 75 6.20 -54.79 -152.21
CA LEU A 75 6.32 -55.33 -150.85
C LEU A 75 7.16 -54.42 -149.93
N VAL A 76 8.33 -53.98 -150.39
CA VAL A 76 9.23 -53.10 -149.61
C VAL A 76 8.63 -51.71 -149.39
N ASN A 77 7.80 -51.23 -150.32
CA ASN A 77 7.01 -50.01 -150.11
C ASN A 77 5.97 -50.20 -149.00
N SER A 78 5.23 -51.31 -149.01
CA SER A 78 4.26 -51.65 -147.96
C SER A 78 4.91 -51.74 -146.57
N GLU A 79 6.04 -52.43 -146.45
CA GLU A 79 6.82 -52.53 -145.20
C GLU A 79 7.29 -51.14 -144.70
N ASN A 80 7.70 -50.25 -145.61
CA ASN A 80 8.08 -48.88 -145.27
C ASN A 80 6.89 -48.02 -144.86
N GLU A 81 5.72 -48.18 -145.48
CA GLU A 81 4.50 -47.45 -145.09
C GLU A 81 4.01 -47.86 -143.70
N GLU A 82 3.95 -49.15 -143.39
CA GLU A 82 3.61 -49.65 -142.05
C GLU A 82 4.60 -49.14 -140.99
N SER A 83 5.91 -49.20 -141.27
CA SER A 83 6.95 -48.67 -140.40
C SER A 83 6.79 -47.16 -140.14
N ASN A 84 6.48 -46.38 -141.18
CA ASN A 84 6.20 -44.94 -141.06
C ASN A 84 4.93 -44.65 -140.24
N ILE A 85 3.88 -45.44 -140.39
CA ILE A 85 2.64 -45.31 -139.60
C ILE A 85 2.93 -45.60 -138.12
N LEU A 86 3.69 -46.67 -137.82
CA LEU A 86 4.08 -47.02 -136.46
C LEU A 86 4.96 -45.94 -135.80
N LEU A 87 5.91 -45.37 -136.54
CA LEU A 87 6.76 -44.27 -136.08
C LEU A 87 5.95 -43.00 -135.79
N LYS A 88 5.06 -42.59 -136.70
CA LYS A 88 4.16 -41.44 -136.49
C LYS A 88 3.26 -41.63 -135.27
N ARG A 89 2.73 -42.85 -135.09
CA ARG A 89 1.90 -43.20 -133.93
C ARG A 89 2.68 -43.07 -132.61
N LYS A 90 3.85 -43.69 -132.50
CA LYS A 90 4.71 -43.58 -131.31
C LYS A 90 5.10 -42.13 -131.00
N HIS A 91 5.41 -41.34 -132.03
CA HIS A 91 5.74 -39.93 -131.85
C HIS A 91 4.53 -39.12 -131.33
N GLN A 92 3.32 -39.39 -131.83
CA GLN A 92 2.10 -38.75 -131.32
C GLN A 92 1.79 -39.18 -129.87
N GLU A 93 1.97 -40.46 -129.54
CA GLU A 93 1.80 -40.98 -128.19
C GLU A 93 2.77 -40.30 -127.20
N GLN A 94 4.06 -40.18 -127.57
CA GLN A 94 5.06 -39.44 -126.78
C GLN A 94 4.75 -37.93 -126.65
N MET A 95 4.26 -37.28 -127.71
CA MET A 95 3.89 -35.87 -127.65
C MET A 95 2.66 -35.63 -126.75
N ASN A 96 1.73 -36.58 -126.69
CA ASN A 96 0.60 -36.54 -125.77
C ASN A 96 1.08 -36.71 -124.31
N GLU A 97 2.00 -37.64 -124.04
CA GLU A 97 2.60 -37.84 -122.71
C GLU A 97 3.36 -36.60 -122.22
N LEU A 98 4.22 -36.01 -123.08
CA LEU A 98 4.94 -34.78 -122.77
C LEU A 98 3.99 -33.61 -122.51
N SER A 99 2.88 -33.50 -123.25
CA SER A 99 1.84 -32.49 -123.02
C SER A 99 1.13 -32.69 -121.68
N ALA A 100 0.81 -33.93 -121.31
CA ALA A 100 0.21 -34.25 -120.02
C ALA A 100 1.14 -33.95 -118.84
N HIS A 101 2.44 -34.27 -118.97
CA HIS A 101 3.45 -33.90 -117.97
C HIS A 101 3.61 -32.38 -117.86
N TYR A 102 3.60 -31.64 -118.98
CA TYR A 102 3.64 -30.18 -118.97
C TYR A 102 2.43 -29.56 -118.25
N GLU A 103 1.22 -30.07 -118.51
CA GLU A 103 0.02 -29.68 -117.76
C GLU A 103 0.12 -29.98 -116.26
N GLN A 104 0.65 -31.15 -115.89
CA GLN A 104 0.82 -31.55 -114.50
C GLN A 104 1.81 -30.63 -113.76
N ILE A 105 2.95 -30.32 -114.39
CA ILE A 105 3.96 -29.40 -113.86
C ILE A 105 3.40 -27.97 -113.77
N SER A 106 2.65 -27.51 -114.77
CA SER A 106 1.99 -26.20 -114.76
C SER A 106 0.97 -26.07 -113.61
N LYS A 107 0.13 -27.11 -113.41
CA LYS A 107 -0.83 -27.18 -112.29
C LYS A 107 -0.14 -27.26 -110.92
N ALA A 108 1.01 -27.92 -110.82
CA ALA A 108 1.82 -27.95 -109.59
C ALA A 108 2.46 -26.58 -109.30
N LYS A 109 3.06 -25.94 -110.32
CA LYS A 109 3.63 -24.59 -110.23
C LYS A 109 2.59 -23.57 -109.74
N PHE A 110 1.37 -23.57 -110.29
CA PHE A 110 0.31 -22.67 -109.86
C PHE A 110 -0.11 -22.87 -108.39
N LYS A 111 -0.08 -24.11 -107.87
CA LYS A 111 -0.29 -24.37 -106.44
C LYS A 111 0.83 -23.77 -105.60
N PHE A 112 2.09 -24.05 -105.93
CA PHE A 112 3.24 -23.52 -105.20
C PHE A 112 3.32 -21.98 -105.25
N GLU A 113 2.95 -21.34 -106.37
CA GLU A 113 2.85 -19.89 -106.47
C GLU A 113 1.75 -19.30 -105.56
N LYS A 114 0.65 -20.02 -105.35
CA LYS A 114 -0.42 -19.62 -104.41
C LYS A 114 0.00 -19.86 -102.95
N GLU A 115 0.63 -20.99 -102.66
CA GLU A 115 1.14 -21.33 -101.33
C GLU A 115 2.24 -20.35 -100.90
N ASN A 116 3.19 -20.02 -101.79
CA ASN A 116 4.21 -19.01 -101.55
C ASN A 116 3.61 -17.62 -101.25
N LYS A 117 2.56 -17.21 -101.97
CA LYS A 117 1.82 -15.97 -101.66
C LYS A 117 1.15 -16.00 -100.28
N ASN A 118 0.61 -17.13 -99.87
CA ASN A 118 0.04 -17.30 -98.52
C ASN A 118 1.14 -17.23 -97.44
N PHE A 119 2.31 -17.85 -97.66
CA PHE A 119 3.44 -17.77 -96.73
C PHE A 119 4.03 -16.35 -96.65
N LEU A 120 4.09 -15.62 -97.76
CA LEU A 120 4.51 -14.20 -97.76
C LEU A 120 3.56 -13.33 -96.92
N LEU A 121 2.24 -13.52 -97.04
CA LEU A 121 1.26 -12.84 -96.20
C LEU A 121 1.42 -13.21 -94.72
N GLN A 122 1.60 -14.49 -94.38
CA GLN A 122 1.85 -14.93 -93.01
C GLN A 122 3.15 -14.34 -92.42
N ILE A 123 4.19 -14.18 -93.24
CA ILE A 123 5.45 -13.52 -92.83
C ILE A 123 5.22 -12.02 -92.60
N GLU A 124 4.35 -11.37 -93.37
CA GLU A 124 3.99 -9.96 -93.20
C GLU A 124 3.14 -9.75 -91.94
N ASP A 125 2.13 -10.60 -91.70
CA ASP A 125 1.31 -10.61 -90.48
C ASP A 125 2.18 -10.83 -89.22
N LEU A 126 3.05 -11.84 -89.21
CA LEU A 126 3.96 -12.12 -88.08
C LEU A 126 4.98 -11.00 -87.83
N ARG A 127 5.40 -10.26 -88.88
CA ARG A 127 6.22 -9.05 -88.71
C ARG A 127 5.43 -7.93 -88.04
N ASN A 128 4.20 -7.69 -88.48
CA ASN A 128 3.30 -6.70 -87.87
C ASN A 128 3.00 -7.02 -86.40
N GLU A 129 2.78 -8.29 -86.06
CA GLU A 129 2.64 -8.74 -84.66
C GLU A 129 3.92 -8.50 -83.85
N ASN A 130 5.10 -8.84 -84.39
CA ASN A 130 6.37 -8.63 -83.71
C ASN A 130 6.68 -7.13 -83.47
N ASP A 131 6.41 -6.26 -84.45
CA ASP A 131 6.58 -4.80 -84.31
C ASP A 131 5.57 -4.18 -83.33
N ASN A 132 4.38 -4.77 -83.17
CA ASN A 132 3.42 -4.39 -82.14
C ASN A 132 3.86 -4.87 -80.75
N MET A 133 4.37 -6.09 -80.63
CA MET A 133 4.94 -6.62 -79.39
C MET A 133 6.20 -5.85 -78.96
N ALA A 134 7.05 -5.42 -79.90
CA ALA A 134 8.21 -4.58 -79.63
C ALA A 134 7.80 -3.21 -79.07
N ARG A 135 6.76 -2.58 -79.65
CA ARG A 135 6.19 -1.31 -79.16
C ARG A 135 5.56 -1.47 -77.77
N ALA A 136 4.77 -2.52 -77.54
CA ALA A 136 4.20 -2.82 -76.23
C ALA A 136 5.28 -3.06 -75.17
N LYS A 137 6.35 -3.80 -75.52
CA LYS A 137 7.51 -4.02 -74.64
C LYS A 137 8.25 -2.72 -74.31
N ALA A 138 8.45 -1.82 -75.27
CA ALA A 138 9.07 -0.51 -75.03
C ALA A 138 8.23 0.34 -74.05
N GLN A 139 6.91 0.38 -74.23
CA GLN A 139 5.99 1.09 -73.34
C GLN A 139 5.99 0.49 -71.92
N ALA A 140 6.00 -0.85 -71.80
CA ALA A 140 6.09 -1.54 -70.52
C ALA A 140 7.41 -1.23 -69.78
N MET A 141 8.56 -1.26 -70.48
CA MET A 141 9.86 -0.93 -69.89
C MET A 141 9.93 0.52 -69.40
N SER A 142 9.30 1.47 -70.11
CA SER A 142 9.19 2.86 -69.62
C SER A 142 8.36 2.93 -68.33
N SER A 143 7.21 2.26 -68.29
CA SER A 143 6.33 2.23 -67.12
C SER A 143 7.01 1.60 -65.89
N CYS A 144 7.76 0.50 -66.08
CA CYS A 144 8.58 -0.09 -65.02
C CYS A 144 9.60 0.92 -64.47
N LYS A 145 10.31 1.64 -65.34
CA LYS A 145 11.31 2.64 -64.92
C LYS A 145 10.68 3.83 -64.16
N ASP A 146 9.50 4.26 -64.56
CA ASP A 146 8.74 5.29 -63.84
C ASP A 146 8.24 4.82 -62.46
N LEU A 147 8.00 3.52 -62.29
CA LEU A 147 7.66 2.91 -60.99
C LEU A 147 8.91 2.69 -60.12
N GLU A 148 10.04 2.30 -60.70
CA GLU A 148 11.35 2.21 -60.02
C GLU A 148 11.77 3.58 -59.46
N ASN A 149 11.65 4.66 -60.24
CA ASN A 149 11.91 6.02 -59.79
C ASN A 149 11.01 6.41 -58.60
N LYS A 150 9.70 6.17 -58.67
CA LYS A 150 8.76 6.45 -57.58
C LYS A 150 9.03 5.60 -56.33
N HIS A 151 9.47 4.35 -56.51
CA HIS A 151 9.89 3.49 -55.40
C HIS A 151 11.15 4.05 -54.72
N PHE A 152 12.14 4.51 -55.50
CA PHE A 152 13.36 5.15 -54.98
C PHE A 152 13.06 6.44 -54.22
N GLU A 153 12.23 7.34 -54.77
CA GLU A 153 11.75 8.55 -54.08
C GLU A 153 11.02 8.22 -52.76
N SER A 154 10.14 7.20 -52.78
CA SER A 154 9.43 6.73 -51.59
C SER A 154 10.40 6.16 -50.53
N SER A 155 11.42 5.41 -50.97
CA SER A 155 12.45 4.84 -50.08
C SER A 155 13.28 5.92 -49.39
N GLN A 156 13.76 6.93 -50.14
CA GLN A 156 14.47 8.07 -49.54
C GLN A 156 13.59 8.80 -48.51
N ARG A 157 12.30 8.96 -48.82
CA ARG A 157 11.34 9.60 -47.91
C ARG A 157 11.07 8.79 -46.64
N ILE A 158 11.17 7.46 -46.71
CA ILE A 158 11.13 6.56 -45.55
C ILE A 158 12.41 6.70 -44.72
N ASP A 159 13.59 6.73 -45.35
CA ASP A 159 14.87 6.90 -44.65
C ASP A 159 14.96 8.23 -43.90
N ASP A 160 14.47 9.33 -44.49
CA ASP A 160 14.41 10.63 -43.82
C ASP A 160 13.36 10.68 -42.69
N LEU A 161 12.23 9.99 -42.82
CA LEU A 161 11.28 9.82 -41.72
C LEU A 161 11.87 8.97 -40.58
N ILE A 162 12.69 7.95 -40.89
CA ILE A 162 13.42 7.16 -39.89
C ILE A 162 14.46 8.02 -39.16
N ARG A 163 15.18 8.91 -39.86
CA ARG A 163 16.08 9.91 -39.23
C ARG A 163 15.33 10.81 -38.25
N GLN A 164 14.23 11.43 -38.69
CA GLN A 164 13.40 12.29 -37.84
C GLN A 164 12.82 11.54 -36.63
N LEU A 165 12.38 10.28 -36.82
CA LEU A 165 11.91 9.42 -35.73
C LEU A 165 13.02 9.13 -34.70
N ASN A 166 14.25 8.91 -35.16
CA ASN A 166 15.40 8.68 -34.28
C ASN A 166 15.79 9.95 -33.51
N GLU A 167 15.82 11.11 -34.16
CA GLU A 167 16.05 12.41 -33.51
C GLU A 167 14.99 12.72 -32.43
N VAL A 168 13.71 12.49 -32.75
CA VAL A 168 12.60 12.63 -31.78
C VAL A 168 12.73 11.63 -30.63
N ASN A 169 13.15 10.39 -30.89
CA ASN A 169 13.40 9.41 -29.83
C ASN A 169 14.62 9.79 -28.96
N GLU A 170 15.68 10.37 -29.51
CA GLU A 170 16.79 10.92 -28.73
C GLU A 170 16.36 12.08 -27.83
N LEU A 171 15.58 13.03 -28.36
CA LEU A 171 15.03 14.15 -27.59
C LEU A 171 14.10 13.65 -26.48
N LYS A 172 13.22 12.70 -26.79
CA LYS A 172 12.37 12.01 -25.80
C LYS A 172 13.19 11.31 -24.72
N ASN A 173 14.29 10.66 -25.07
CA ASN A 173 15.18 9.98 -24.12
C ASN A 173 16.01 10.96 -23.27
N LYS A 174 16.33 12.16 -23.77
CA LYS A 174 16.94 13.26 -23.00
C LYS A 174 15.92 13.82 -22.00
N LEU A 175 14.73 14.22 -22.47
CA LEU A 175 13.62 14.69 -21.63
C LEU A 175 13.19 13.67 -20.56
N ALA A 176 13.19 12.37 -20.86
CA ALA A 176 12.86 11.33 -19.89
C ALA A 176 13.92 11.20 -18.78
N LYS A 177 15.21 11.40 -19.10
CA LYS A 177 16.29 11.45 -18.10
C LYS A 177 16.16 12.69 -17.22
N GLU A 178 16.02 13.87 -17.84
CA GLU A 178 15.82 15.15 -17.16
C GLU A 178 14.60 15.10 -16.22
N HIS A 179 13.48 14.54 -16.68
CA HIS A 179 12.30 14.31 -15.85
C HIS A 179 12.58 13.35 -14.68
N SER A 180 13.34 12.27 -14.89
CA SER A 180 13.71 11.34 -13.81
C SER A 180 14.67 11.96 -12.78
N GLU A 181 15.56 12.86 -13.21
CA GLU A 181 16.50 13.59 -12.36
C GLU A 181 15.77 14.70 -11.58
N LEU A 182 14.86 15.44 -12.22
CA LEU A 182 13.98 16.41 -11.57
C LEU A 182 13.05 15.74 -10.56
N TYR A 183 12.45 14.60 -10.90
CA TYR A 183 11.61 13.84 -9.98
C TYR A 183 12.42 13.36 -8.76
N ARG A 184 13.61 12.80 -8.98
CA ARG A 184 14.53 12.41 -7.90
C ARG A 184 14.93 13.61 -7.03
N ARG A 185 15.19 14.77 -7.64
CA ARG A 185 15.55 16.01 -6.94
C ARG A 185 14.38 16.53 -6.11
N ASN A 186 13.16 16.46 -6.65
CA ASN A 186 11.94 16.81 -5.92
C ASN A 186 11.74 15.89 -4.71
N SER A 187 11.82 14.56 -4.87
CA SER A 187 11.69 13.62 -3.74
C SER A 187 12.80 13.76 -2.68
N THR A 188 14.01 14.19 -3.04
CA THR A 188 15.03 14.55 -2.03
C THR A 188 14.70 15.85 -1.29
N VAL A 189 14.20 16.88 -1.98
CA VAL A 189 13.73 18.12 -1.35
C VAL A 189 12.50 17.86 -0.46
N GLU A 190 11.56 17.02 -0.89
CA GLU A 190 10.41 16.60 -0.08
C GLU A 190 10.84 15.86 1.20
N PHE A 191 11.83 14.97 1.11
CA PHE A 191 12.41 14.32 2.28
C PHE A 191 13.11 15.30 3.23
N GLU A 192 13.92 16.23 2.69
CA GLU A 192 14.54 17.30 3.48
C GLU A 192 13.50 18.20 4.16
N LEU A 193 12.41 18.55 3.45
CA LEU A 193 11.31 19.37 3.98
C LEU A 193 10.51 18.62 5.06
N GLN A 194 10.30 17.30 4.91
CA GLN A 194 9.73 16.46 5.96
C GLN A 194 10.65 16.38 7.19
N GLN A 195 11.97 16.22 7.01
CA GLN A 195 12.95 16.22 8.11
C GLN A 195 13.04 17.58 8.81
N LEU A 196 12.99 18.69 8.06
CA LEU A 196 12.91 20.04 8.62
C LEU A 196 11.60 20.24 9.38
N THR A 197 10.47 19.73 8.88
CA THR A 197 9.17 19.77 9.56
C THR A 197 9.18 18.96 10.87
N LEU A 198 9.83 17.79 10.88
CA LEU A 198 10.01 16.97 12.09
C LEU A 198 10.92 17.65 13.11
N ASN A 199 12.06 18.22 12.67
CA ASN A 199 12.94 19.00 13.55
C ASN A 199 12.25 20.26 14.08
N ASN A 200 11.45 20.96 13.28
CA ASN A 200 10.69 22.12 13.71
C ASN A 200 9.63 21.74 14.77
N LYS A 201 8.90 20.62 14.58
CA LYS A 201 8.02 20.08 15.61
C LYS A 201 8.76 19.71 16.90
N ARG A 202 9.94 19.08 16.80
CA ARG A 202 10.77 18.73 17.97
C ARG A 202 11.26 19.98 18.71
N LEU A 203 11.75 20.98 17.98
CA LEU A 203 12.19 22.27 18.54
C LEU A 203 11.05 23.06 19.19
N ASN A 204 9.81 22.98 18.67
CA ASN A 204 8.65 23.57 19.33
C ASN A 204 8.28 22.80 20.62
N GLN A 205 8.39 21.47 20.64
CA GLN A 205 8.24 20.72 21.91
C GLN A 205 9.34 21.06 22.92
N GLU A 206 10.61 21.14 22.49
CA GLU A 206 11.73 21.57 23.34
C GLU A 206 11.51 23.00 23.88
N LEU A 207 10.90 23.90 23.08
CA LEU A 207 10.52 25.26 23.48
C LEU A 207 9.36 25.28 24.49
N ASP A 208 8.31 24.50 24.26
CA ASP A 208 7.13 24.45 25.12
C ASP A 208 7.41 23.70 26.44
N ASP A 209 8.24 22.65 26.42
CA ASP A 209 8.77 22.00 27.63
C ASP A 209 9.63 22.99 28.45
N ALA A 210 10.48 23.78 27.79
CA ALA A 210 11.27 24.83 28.45
C ALA A 210 10.38 25.97 29.03
N ARG A 211 9.29 26.34 28.35
CA ARG A 211 8.28 27.27 28.88
C ARG A 211 7.60 26.71 30.11
N MET A 212 7.15 25.46 30.08
CA MET A 212 6.54 24.82 31.26
C MET A 212 7.54 24.69 32.41
N GLN A 213 8.82 24.44 32.16
CA GLN A 213 9.86 24.47 33.20
C GLN A 213 10.01 25.87 33.81
N LEU A 214 10.09 26.91 32.98
CA LEU A 214 10.16 28.30 33.46
C LEU A 214 8.93 28.73 34.26
N GLU A 215 7.72 28.36 33.82
CA GLU A 215 6.48 28.63 34.58
C GLU A 215 6.46 27.90 35.93
N ASN A 216 6.93 26.64 35.98
CA ASN A 216 7.07 25.91 37.24
C ASN A 216 8.14 26.52 38.15
N GLU A 217 9.28 26.96 37.62
CA GLU A 217 10.29 27.67 38.42
C GLU A 217 9.77 29.01 38.96
N ILE A 218 8.96 29.75 38.20
CA ILE A 218 8.29 30.97 38.66
C ILE A 218 7.29 30.65 39.78
N LEU A 219 6.50 29.58 39.66
CA LEU A 219 5.57 29.13 40.72
C LEU A 219 6.31 28.68 41.99
N VAL A 220 7.40 27.92 41.86
CA VAL A 220 8.24 27.49 42.99
C VAL A 220 8.92 28.70 43.64
N ARG A 221 9.48 29.62 42.85
CA ARG A 221 10.03 30.89 43.36
C ARG A 221 8.98 31.69 44.12
N ASN A 222 7.80 31.92 43.55
CA ASN A 222 6.75 32.71 44.19
C ASN A 222 6.26 32.08 45.50
N THR A 223 6.18 30.75 45.58
CA THR A 223 5.80 30.05 46.83
C THR A 223 6.93 30.05 47.87
N LEU A 224 8.20 30.04 47.46
CA LEU A 224 9.34 30.25 48.37
C LEU A 224 9.42 31.70 48.85
N GLU A 225 9.20 32.69 47.98
CA GLU A 225 9.23 34.12 48.30
C GLU A 225 8.10 34.48 49.28
N ASN A 226 6.90 33.92 49.10
CA ASN A 226 5.81 34.06 50.07
C ASN A 226 6.09 33.36 51.41
N LYS A 227 6.78 32.21 51.43
CA LYS A 227 7.24 31.57 52.68
C LYS A 227 8.30 32.39 53.40
N ALA A 228 9.23 33.00 52.66
CA ALA A 228 10.24 33.89 53.23
C ALA A 228 9.59 35.11 53.90
N ARG A 229 8.59 35.74 53.24
CA ARG A 229 7.80 36.84 53.84
C ARG A 229 6.98 36.39 55.07
N GLY A 230 6.46 35.16 55.09
CA GLY A 230 5.82 34.59 56.28
C GLY A 230 6.79 34.51 57.47
N LEU A 231 7.95 33.88 57.26
CA LEU A 231 8.98 33.74 58.31
C LEU A 231 9.58 35.09 58.75
N GLN A 232 9.63 36.08 57.85
CA GLN A 232 9.99 37.47 58.16
C GLN A 232 8.99 38.08 59.17
N ILE A 233 7.68 37.95 58.91
CA ILE A 233 6.61 38.45 59.78
C ILE A 233 6.59 37.68 61.11
N ASP A 234 6.76 36.36 61.09
CA ASP A 234 6.82 35.55 62.31
C ASP A 234 8.03 35.92 63.19
N PHE A 235 9.17 36.27 62.59
CA PHE A 235 10.35 36.79 63.29
C PHE A 235 10.08 38.18 63.89
N GLU A 236 9.49 39.11 63.14
CA GLU A 236 9.15 40.45 63.60
C GLU A 236 8.13 40.41 64.77
N ASN A 237 7.11 39.54 64.68
CA ASN A 237 6.17 39.28 65.77
C ASN A 237 6.85 38.68 67.01
N SER A 238 7.77 37.73 66.82
CA SER A 238 8.52 37.10 67.92
C SER A 238 9.45 38.10 68.62
N GLN A 239 10.02 39.06 67.89
CA GLN A 239 10.81 40.14 68.46
C GLN A 239 9.95 41.08 69.30
N ALA A 240 8.77 41.49 68.82
CA ALA A 240 7.85 42.35 69.57
C ALA A 240 7.41 41.72 70.91
N GLN A 241 7.11 40.42 70.93
CA GLN A 241 6.78 39.69 72.17
C GLN A 241 7.95 39.64 73.16
N LEU A 242 9.18 39.49 72.67
CA LEU A 242 10.39 39.50 73.51
C LEU A 242 10.64 40.86 74.17
N GLU A 243 10.31 41.95 73.47
CA GLU A 243 10.40 43.31 73.97
C GLU A 243 9.33 43.56 75.07
N GLU A 244 8.09 43.14 74.86
CA GLU A 244 6.99 43.23 75.85
C GLU A 244 7.23 42.39 77.13
N GLU A 245 7.75 41.16 77.02
CA GLU A 245 8.18 40.38 78.19
C GLU A 245 9.36 41.04 78.94
N SER A 246 10.20 41.82 78.25
CA SER A 246 11.33 42.49 78.87
C SER A 246 10.90 43.66 79.77
N GLU A 247 9.87 44.41 79.36
CA GLU A 247 9.32 45.55 80.11
C GLU A 247 8.47 45.11 81.29
N THR A 248 7.58 44.13 81.11
CA THR A 248 6.73 43.59 82.17
C THR A 248 7.57 42.98 83.31
N ARG A 249 8.64 42.27 82.97
CA ARG A 249 9.64 41.77 83.94
C ARG A 249 10.35 42.90 84.71
N LEU A 250 10.66 44.01 84.04
CA LEU A 250 11.28 45.18 84.68
C LEU A 250 10.33 45.87 85.66
N GLU A 251 9.02 45.92 85.37
CA GLU A 251 8.03 46.54 86.27
C GLU A 251 7.72 45.68 87.50
N LEU A 252 7.55 44.37 87.33
CA LEU A 252 7.37 43.43 88.45
C LEU A 252 8.52 43.48 89.47
N ASN A 253 9.76 43.63 88.99
CA ASN A 253 10.93 43.72 89.86
C ASN A 253 10.95 44.99 90.73
N LYS A 254 10.37 46.11 90.25
CA LYS A 254 10.21 47.35 91.04
C LYS A 254 9.17 47.20 92.15
N GLN A 255 8.12 46.41 91.92
CA GLN A 255 7.04 46.18 92.89
C GLN A 255 7.52 45.26 94.03
N LEU A 256 8.28 44.20 93.70
CA LEU A 256 8.81 43.25 94.67
C LEU A 256 9.63 43.92 95.79
N ILE A 257 10.47 44.89 95.44
CA ILE A 257 11.37 45.57 96.39
C ILE A 257 10.57 46.36 97.45
N ARG A 258 9.47 47.01 97.08
CA ARG A 258 8.68 47.85 98.01
C ARG A 258 8.08 47.03 99.16
N TYR A 259 7.47 45.89 98.84
CA TYR A 259 6.84 45.03 99.84
C TYR A 259 7.84 44.36 100.80
N GLN A 260 9.12 44.20 100.39
CA GLN A 260 10.14 43.60 101.24
C GLN A 260 10.59 44.48 102.41
N ASP A 261 10.39 45.80 102.34
CA ASP A 261 10.78 46.73 103.42
C ASP A 261 9.64 47.00 104.40
N GLU A 262 8.38 47.08 103.93
CA GLU A 262 7.19 47.20 104.79
C GLU A 262 7.01 46.00 105.74
N PHE A 263 7.40 44.80 105.28
CA PHE A 263 7.31 43.56 106.07
C PHE A 263 8.26 43.55 107.27
N LYS A 264 9.46 44.11 107.14
CA LYS A 264 10.50 44.10 108.19
C LYS A 264 10.08 44.95 109.39
N ALA A 265 9.55 46.15 109.14
CA ALA A 265 9.21 47.13 110.19
C ALA A 265 8.10 46.67 111.15
N ASN A 266 7.17 45.84 110.70
CA ASN A 266 6.05 45.36 111.51
C ASN A 266 6.42 44.18 112.42
N LYS A 267 7.46 43.41 112.09
CA LYS A 267 7.79 42.16 112.80
C LYS A 267 8.31 42.40 114.22
N GLU A 268 9.29 43.28 114.39
CA GLU A 268 10.01 43.48 115.66
C GLU A 268 9.13 44.03 116.80
N LYS A 269 7.94 44.54 116.49
CA LYS A 269 7.06 45.22 117.44
C LYS A 269 6.12 44.28 118.22
N TYR A 270 5.81 43.10 117.69
CA TYR A 270 4.82 42.18 118.27
C TYR A 270 5.42 40.99 119.05
N GLU A 271 6.70 40.67 118.84
CA GLU A 271 7.32 39.45 119.39
C GLU A 271 7.55 39.46 120.92
N LYS A 272 7.36 40.61 121.61
CA LYS A 272 7.68 40.75 123.05
C LYS A 272 6.52 40.55 124.04
N GLU A 273 5.26 40.63 123.62
CA GLU A 273 4.11 40.53 124.56
C GLU A 273 3.36 39.19 124.50
N SER A 274 3.55 38.39 123.45
CA SER A 274 2.74 37.18 123.25
C SER A 274 3.20 35.95 124.07
N LEU A 275 4.44 35.93 124.57
CA LEU A 275 5.08 34.73 125.13
C LEU A 275 4.42 34.18 126.41
N ALA A 276 3.71 35.01 127.19
CA ALA A 276 3.12 34.61 128.47
C ALA A 276 1.71 33.97 128.38
N LYS A 277 1.22 33.65 127.17
CA LYS A 277 -0.12 33.05 126.95
C LYS A 277 -0.11 31.78 126.09
N ILE A 278 1.06 31.15 125.90
CA ILE A 278 1.24 30.07 124.92
C ILE A 278 1.11 28.68 125.56
N GLU A 279 1.58 28.46 126.79
CA GLU A 279 1.62 27.12 127.42
C GLU A 279 0.25 26.45 127.53
N ASP A 280 -0.79 27.18 127.95
CA ASP A 280 -2.17 26.65 128.07
C ASP A 280 -2.79 26.19 126.73
N ILE A 281 -2.24 26.64 125.58
CA ILE A 281 -2.78 26.34 124.25
C ILE A 281 -2.20 25.06 123.67
N GLU A 282 -0.96 24.69 124.03
CA GLU A 282 -0.22 23.62 123.34
C GLU A 282 -0.84 22.22 123.51
N ASP A 283 -1.41 21.90 124.67
CA ASP A 283 -2.02 20.58 124.91
C ASP A 283 -3.35 20.38 124.16
N SER A 284 -4.04 21.46 123.78
CA SER A 284 -5.19 21.37 122.87
C SER A 284 -4.75 21.03 121.44
N LYS A 285 -3.61 21.59 121.02
CA LYS A 285 -3.07 21.52 119.66
C LYS A 285 -2.64 20.10 119.27
N ARG A 286 -2.05 19.35 120.21
CA ARG A 286 -1.57 17.96 120.01
C ARG A 286 -2.69 17.01 119.57
N LYS A 287 -3.91 17.15 120.12
CA LYS A 287 -5.05 16.26 119.80
C LYS A 287 -5.65 16.51 118.42
N LEU A 288 -5.69 17.77 117.98
CA LEU A 288 -6.14 18.13 116.62
C LEU A 288 -5.14 17.71 115.54
N ASN A 289 -3.84 17.84 115.81
CA ASN A 289 -2.77 17.53 114.85
C ASN A 289 -2.82 16.07 114.35
N ASN A 290 -3.07 15.10 115.25
CA ASN A 290 -3.14 13.68 114.87
C ASN A 290 -4.33 13.39 113.93
N ARG A 291 -5.49 14.04 114.16
CA ARG A 291 -6.68 13.86 113.32
C ARG A 291 -6.56 14.53 111.94
N TYR A 292 -5.73 15.57 111.84
CA TYR A 292 -5.38 16.21 110.57
C TYR A 292 -4.53 15.28 109.69
N LEU A 293 -3.52 14.60 110.27
CA LEU A 293 -2.65 13.67 109.54
C LEU A 293 -3.42 12.48 108.95
N GLU A 294 -4.34 11.86 109.71
CA GLU A 294 -5.19 10.76 109.22
C GLU A 294 -6.01 11.13 107.96
N LEU A 295 -6.46 12.39 107.86
CA LEU A 295 -7.21 12.90 106.70
C LEU A 295 -6.28 13.29 105.54
N GLN A 296 -5.08 13.79 105.84
CA GLN A 296 -4.06 14.14 104.85
C GLN A 296 -3.56 12.90 104.09
N ASP A 297 -3.32 11.79 104.79
CA ASP A 297 -2.90 10.52 104.17
C ASP A 297 -3.98 9.97 103.23
N GLN A 298 -5.26 9.97 103.66
CA GLN A 298 -6.40 9.55 102.83
C GLN A 298 -6.57 10.43 101.58
N TYR A 299 -6.37 11.75 101.71
CA TYR A 299 -6.36 12.65 100.56
C TYR A 299 -5.21 12.34 99.59
N SER A 300 -4.02 12.03 100.11
CA SER A 300 -2.86 11.65 99.27
C SER A 300 -3.11 10.36 98.48
N GLU A 301 -3.77 9.36 99.07
CA GLU A 301 -4.18 8.15 98.35
C GLU A 301 -5.16 8.45 97.21
N LEU A 302 -6.15 9.32 97.45
CA LEU A 302 -7.14 9.69 96.43
C LEU A 302 -6.50 10.48 95.28
N MET A 303 -5.58 11.40 95.57
CA MET A 303 -4.81 12.13 94.55
C MET A 303 -3.90 11.19 93.74
N ASN A 304 -3.27 10.20 94.37
CA ASN A 304 -2.50 9.17 93.66
C ASN A 304 -3.38 8.30 92.75
N LYS A 305 -4.58 7.90 93.22
CA LYS A 305 -5.57 7.17 92.41
C LYS A 305 -6.07 8.01 91.23
N TYR A 306 -6.33 9.31 91.44
CA TYR A 306 -6.71 10.25 90.38
C TYR A 306 -5.62 10.41 89.31
N SER A 307 -4.37 10.68 89.73
CA SER A 307 -3.23 10.81 88.80
C SER A 307 -2.98 9.54 87.97
N ASN A 308 -3.19 8.36 88.56
CA ASN A 308 -3.08 7.10 87.83
C ASN A 308 -4.23 6.91 86.83
N ASN A 309 -5.46 7.30 87.18
CA ASN A 309 -6.59 7.28 86.24
C ASN A 309 -6.40 8.27 85.08
N GLU A 310 -5.83 9.46 85.30
CA GLU A 310 -5.48 10.38 84.22
C GLU A 310 -4.41 9.81 83.28
N LYS A 311 -3.37 9.18 83.83
CA LYS A 311 -2.34 8.49 83.03
C LYS A 311 -2.93 7.34 82.20
N VAL A 312 -3.97 6.66 82.68
CA VAL A 312 -4.72 5.65 81.90
C VAL A 312 -5.59 6.31 80.84
N LYS A 313 -6.34 7.37 81.17
CA LYS A 313 -7.15 8.16 80.22
C LYS A 313 -6.31 8.67 79.05
N LEU A 314 -5.15 9.28 79.33
CA LEU A 314 -4.24 9.80 78.30
C LEU A 314 -3.66 8.70 77.41
N ARG A 315 -3.33 7.52 77.98
CA ARG A 315 -2.90 6.36 77.18
C ARG A 315 -3.99 5.84 76.25
N LEU A 316 -5.25 5.79 76.72
CA LEU A 316 -6.39 5.38 75.91
C LEU A 316 -6.70 6.41 74.82
N GLN A 317 -6.62 7.72 75.12
CA GLN A 317 -6.77 8.79 74.14
C GLN A 317 -5.73 8.65 73.02
N ASN A 318 -4.44 8.57 73.38
CA ASN A 318 -3.35 8.42 72.41
C ASN A 318 -3.51 7.14 71.54
N GLN A 319 -4.11 6.06 72.09
CA GLN A 319 -4.44 4.86 71.32
C GLN A 319 -5.61 5.10 70.34
N VAL A 320 -6.66 5.80 70.75
CA VAL A 320 -7.79 6.19 69.88
C VAL A 320 -7.32 7.11 68.75
N ASP A 321 -6.45 8.07 69.04
CA ASP A 321 -5.91 9.00 68.06
C ASP A 321 -5.02 8.26 67.04
N SER A 322 -4.15 7.35 67.52
CA SER A 322 -3.33 6.50 66.66
C SER A 322 -4.16 5.58 65.77
N MET A 323 -5.22 4.96 66.30
CA MET A 323 -6.12 4.10 65.51
C MET A 323 -6.92 4.90 64.47
N SER A 324 -7.34 6.12 64.80
CA SER A 324 -8.01 7.04 63.86
C SER A 324 -7.10 7.40 62.69
N VAL A 325 -5.85 7.75 62.98
CA VAL A 325 -4.82 8.08 61.96
C VAL A 325 -4.50 6.86 61.06
N ASP A 326 -4.48 5.64 61.59
CA ASP A 326 -4.26 4.44 60.77
C ASP A 326 -5.51 4.00 59.99
N LEU A 327 -6.72 4.31 60.46
CA LEU A 327 -7.97 4.19 59.70
C LEU A 327 -8.00 5.16 58.51
N GLU A 328 -7.54 6.40 58.68
CA GLU A 328 -7.43 7.35 57.56
C GLU A 328 -6.38 6.91 56.52
N LYS A 329 -5.20 6.44 56.96
CA LYS A 329 -4.18 5.89 56.06
C LYS A 329 -4.69 4.69 55.27
N THR A 330 -5.43 3.77 55.91
CA THR A 330 -5.96 2.57 55.24
C THR A 330 -7.12 2.91 54.30
N ARG A 331 -8.01 3.84 54.68
CA ARG A 331 -9.05 4.39 53.80
C ARG A 331 -8.44 5.06 52.56
N LYS A 332 -7.45 5.94 52.73
CA LYS A 332 -6.76 6.59 51.60
C LYS A 332 -6.11 5.59 50.65
N ARG A 333 -5.47 4.54 51.18
CA ARG A 333 -4.92 3.44 50.37
C ARG A 333 -6.00 2.69 49.58
N ALA A 334 -7.20 2.51 50.13
CA ALA A 334 -8.33 1.92 49.40
C ALA A 334 -8.85 2.86 48.30
N ASP A 335 -9.03 4.16 48.60
CA ASP A 335 -9.44 5.16 47.61
C ASP A 335 -8.44 5.28 46.45
N ASP A 336 -7.14 5.22 46.73
CA ASP A 336 -6.08 5.26 45.72
C ASP A 336 -5.99 3.94 44.93
N ALA A 337 -6.28 2.78 45.55
CA ALA A 337 -6.40 1.50 44.85
C ALA A 337 -7.60 1.48 43.88
N VAL A 338 -8.77 1.99 44.28
CA VAL A 338 -9.97 2.08 43.41
C VAL A 338 -9.76 3.03 42.23
N LYS A 339 -8.95 4.09 42.38
CA LYS A 339 -8.53 4.94 41.25
C LYS A 339 -7.62 4.17 40.28
N HIS A 340 -6.69 3.37 40.82
CA HIS A 340 -5.77 2.56 40.00
C HIS A 340 -6.51 1.41 39.27
N GLU A 341 -7.51 0.80 39.91
CA GLU A 341 -8.39 -0.21 39.30
C GLU A 341 -9.11 0.39 38.07
N LYS A 342 -9.80 1.53 38.24
CA LYS A 342 -10.49 2.22 37.14
C LYS A 342 -9.57 2.69 36.01
N ALA A 343 -8.32 3.02 36.33
CA ALA A 343 -7.32 3.34 35.31
C ALA A 343 -6.94 2.10 34.47
N LEU A 344 -6.79 0.93 35.11
CA LEU A 344 -6.52 -0.35 34.45
C LEU A 344 -7.73 -0.88 33.68
N GLU A 345 -8.96 -0.66 34.17
CA GLU A 345 -10.19 -0.95 33.42
C GLU A 345 -10.22 -0.16 32.11
N LYS A 346 -10.00 1.16 32.18
CA LYS A 346 -9.95 2.02 30.99
C LYS A 346 -8.83 1.61 30.02
N GLU A 347 -7.64 1.30 30.51
CA GLU A 347 -6.56 0.81 29.63
C GLU A 347 -6.93 -0.54 28.98
N ASN A 348 -7.64 -1.44 29.69
CA ASN A 348 -8.18 -2.67 29.10
C ASN A 348 -9.22 -2.41 28.01
N GLU A 349 -10.13 -1.45 28.20
CA GLU A 349 -11.11 -1.07 27.17
C GLU A 349 -10.43 -0.47 25.93
N GLU A 350 -9.45 0.41 26.11
CA GLU A 350 -8.65 0.96 25.01
C GLU A 350 -7.86 -0.13 24.27
N LEU A 351 -7.27 -1.09 24.98
CA LEU A 351 -6.54 -2.22 24.39
C LEU A 351 -7.49 -3.17 23.64
N ARG A 352 -8.68 -3.45 24.18
CA ARG A 352 -9.73 -4.24 23.49
C ARG A 352 -10.22 -3.55 22.22
N SER A 353 -10.41 -2.23 22.26
CA SER A 353 -10.77 -1.43 21.08
C SER A 353 -9.69 -1.51 19.99
N LYS A 354 -8.42 -1.33 20.35
CA LYS A 354 -7.26 -1.45 19.44
C LYS A 354 -7.13 -2.86 18.86
N LEU A 355 -7.38 -3.91 19.65
CA LEU A 355 -7.46 -5.31 19.18
C LEU A 355 -8.61 -5.53 18.16
N GLY A 356 -9.78 -4.92 18.40
CA GLY A 356 -10.90 -4.97 17.46
C GLY A 356 -10.57 -4.34 16.10
N ILE A 357 -9.89 -3.18 16.11
CA ILE A 357 -9.44 -2.50 14.89
C ILE A 357 -8.40 -3.37 14.15
N ALA A 358 -7.36 -3.84 14.85
CA ALA A 358 -6.30 -4.67 14.25
C ALA A 358 -6.83 -5.98 13.64
N ASN A 359 -7.83 -6.61 14.26
CA ASN A 359 -8.49 -7.79 13.68
C ASN A 359 -9.30 -7.44 12.41
N GLY A 360 -9.98 -6.28 12.38
CA GLY A 360 -10.68 -5.81 11.18
C GLY A 360 -9.73 -5.48 10.01
N GLU A 361 -8.57 -4.90 10.31
CA GLU A 361 -7.50 -4.66 9.34
C GLU A 361 -6.90 -5.98 8.82
N LEU A 362 -6.73 -6.97 9.69
CA LEU A 362 -6.26 -8.31 9.32
C LEU A 362 -7.25 -9.05 8.41
N ASP A 363 -8.55 -9.00 8.71
CA ASP A 363 -9.60 -9.57 7.86
C ASP A 363 -9.67 -8.86 6.49
N ALA A 364 -9.53 -7.54 6.46
CA ALA A 364 -9.43 -6.77 5.22
C ALA A 364 -8.20 -7.16 4.40
N ALA A 365 -7.04 -7.36 5.04
CA ALA A 365 -5.82 -7.84 4.40
C ALA A 365 -5.99 -9.28 3.84
N TYR A 366 -6.68 -10.17 4.54
CA TYR A 366 -7.02 -11.50 4.03
C TYR A 366 -7.99 -11.46 2.84
N GLN A 367 -8.98 -10.56 2.83
CA GLN A 367 -9.84 -10.34 1.65
C GLN A 367 -9.04 -9.78 0.47
N ALA A 368 -8.19 -8.76 0.67
CA ALA A 368 -7.34 -8.22 -0.37
C ALA A 368 -6.40 -9.28 -0.95
N SER A 369 -5.76 -10.10 -0.11
CA SER A 369 -4.92 -11.23 -0.52
C SER A 369 -5.67 -12.24 -1.39
N ARG A 370 -6.90 -12.63 -1.01
CA ARG A 370 -7.76 -13.50 -1.84
C ARG A 370 -8.11 -12.84 -3.17
N ASN A 371 -8.44 -11.56 -3.19
CA ASN A 371 -8.74 -10.82 -4.42
C ASN A 371 -7.52 -10.82 -5.35
N TYR A 372 -6.32 -10.48 -4.86
CA TYR A 372 -5.08 -10.57 -5.64
C TYR A 372 -4.78 -12.00 -6.13
N GLN A 373 -5.13 -13.03 -5.35
CA GLN A 373 -4.99 -14.42 -5.77
C GLN A 373 -5.94 -14.79 -6.93
N THR A 374 -7.13 -14.18 -6.99
CA THR A 374 -8.04 -14.31 -8.16
C THR A 374 -7.64 -13.44 -9.35
N GLU A 375 -7.02 -12.29 -9.14
CA GLU A 375 -6.39 -11.50 -10.21
C GLU A 375 -5.25 -12.30 -10.85
N LEU A 376 -4.38 -12.88 -10.01
CA LEU A 376 -3.24 -13.71 -10.44
C LEU A 376 -3.68 -14.96 -11.24
N SER A 377 -4.83 -15.57 -10.93
CA SER A 377 -5.34 -16.69 -11.73
C SER A 377 -5.90 -16.24 -13.09
N LYS A 378 -6.56 -15.08 -13.17
CA LYS A 378 -6.94 -14.46 -14.47
C LYS A 378 -5.70 -14.17 -15.33
N PHE A 379 -4.67 -13.53 -14.75
CA PHE A 379 -3.43 -13.21 -15.48
C PHE A 379 -2.68 -14.47 -15.94
N LYS A 380 -2.66 -15.55 -15.14
CA LYS A 380 -2.12 -16.85 -15.57
C LYS A 380 -2.91 -17.44 -16.74
N HIS A 381 -4.24 -17.38 -16.72
CA HIS A 381 -5.07 -17.85 -17.83
C HIS A 381 -4.85 -17.04 -19.11
N LEU A 382 -4.79 -15.71 -19.01
CA LEU A 382 -4.49 -14.81 -20.14
C LEU A 382 -3.09 -15.09 -20.71
N SER A 383 -2.08 -15.27 -19.86
CA SER A 383 -0.72 -15.65 -20.28
C SER A 383 -0.68 -17.01 -20.97
N GLN A 384 -1.55 -17.95 -20.57
CA GLN A 384 -1.65 -19.26 -21.23
C GLN A 384 -2.30 -19.13 -22.61
N GLN A 385 -3.40 -18.39 -22.74
CA GLN A 385 -4.03 -18.10 -24.04
C GLN A 385 -3.07 -17.39 -25.02
N LEU A 386 -2.27 -16.44 -24.53
CA LEU A 386 -1.25 -15.76 -25.34
C LEU A 386 -0.13 -16.72 -25.78
N ASN A 387 0.29 -17.66 -24.93
CA ASN A 387 1.26 -18.70 -25.32
C ASN A 387 0.67 -19.68 -26.36
N GLU A 388 -0.61 -20.05 -26.23
CA GLU A 388 -1.32 -20.89 -27.21
C GLU A 388 -1.43 -20.20 -28.58
N GLN A 389 -1.73 -18.89 -28.61
CA GLN A 389 -1.67 -18.07 -29.83
C GLN A 389 -0.25 -17.97 -30.42
N LEU A 390 0.76 -17.81 -29.56
CA LEU A 390 2.16 -17.75 -29.97
C LEU A 390 2.63 -19.09 -30.58
N GLU A 391 2.20 -20.23 -30.04
CA GLU A 391 2.41 -21.54 -30.65
C GLU A 391 1.77 -21.68 -32.03
N ILE A 392 0.54 -21.19 -32.22
CA ILE A 392 -0.14 -21.19 -33.52
C ILE A 392 0.65 -20.35 -34.53
N LEU A 393 1.05 -19.13 -34.16
CA LEU A 393 1.87 -18.26 -35.00
C LEU A 393 3.26 -18.87 -35.31
N GLN A 394 3.85 -19.65 -34.39
CA GLN A 394 5.07 -20.40 -34.68
C GLN A 394 4.84 -21.57 -35.66
N LYS A 395 3.67 -22.24 -35.61
CA LYS A 395 3.31 -23.32 -36.55
C LYS A 395 3.07 -22.75 -37.95
N ASP A 396 2.34 -21.65 -38.07
CA ASP A 396 2.16 -20.94 -39.35
C ASP A 396 3.48 -20.35 -39.89
N LYS A 397 4.35 -19.81 -39.03
CA LYS A 397 5.70 -19.37 -39.46
C LYS A 397 6.51 -20.52 -40.06
N ARG A 398 6.46 -21.72 -39.48
CA ARG A 398 7.14 -22.92 -40.04
C ARG A 398 6.52 -23.29 -41.38
N ARG A 399 5.18 -23.46 -41.43
CA ARG A 399 4.44 -23.77 -42.66
C ARG A 399 4.78 -22.81 -43.81
N ILE A 400 4.78 -21.50 -43.56
CA ILE A 400 5.14 -20.48 -44.56
C ILE A 400 6.62 -20.57 -44.95
N SER A 401 7.52 -20.94 -44.03
CA SER A 401 8.93 -21.20 -44.34
C SER A 401 9.10 -22.43 -45.24
N ASP A 402 8.34 -23.50 -44.98
CA ASP A 402 8.35 -24.74 -45.76
C ASP A 402 7.74 -24.53 -47.17
N GLU A 403 6.66 -23.74 -47.27
CA GLU A 403 6.06 -23.24 -48.52
C GLU A 403 7.04 -22.36 -49.32
N LEU A 404 7.85 -21.54 -48.63
CA LEU A 404 8.89 -20.71 -49.27
C LEU A 404 10.10 -21.54 -49.73
N GLU A 405 10.55 -22.51 -48.94
CA GLU A 405 11.66 -23.40 -49.34
C GLU A 405 11.26 -24.28 -50.53
N THR A 406 10.06 -24.85 -50.54
CA THR A 406 9.56 -25.67 -51.66
C THR A 406 9.37 -24.85 -52.94
N THR A 407 8.84 -23.63 -52.86
CA THR A 407 8.74 -22.75 -54.04
C THR A 407 10.10 -22.24 -54.52
N ASN A 408 11.05 -21.97 -53.62
CA ASN A 408 12.44 -21.66 -53.98
C ASN A 408 13.13 -22.83 -54.70
N ASN A 409 12.91 -24.07 -54.25
CA ASN A 409 13.46 -25.27 -54.90
C ASN A 409 12.85 -25.47 -56.31
N GLN A 410 11.56 -25.21 -56.50
CA GLN A 410 10.92 -25.19 -57.83
C GLN A 410 11.48 -24.06 -58.73
N PHE A 411 11.79 -22.90 -58.16
CA PHE A 411 12.46 -21.82 -58.88
C PHE A 411 13.86 -22.25 -59.35
N LEU A 412 14.66 -22.89 -58.49
CA LEU A 412 15.99 -23.40 -58.85
C LEU A 412 15.92 -24.51 -59.92
N GLU A 413 14.93 -25.41 -59.87
CA GLU A 413 14.71 -26.41 -60.93
C GLU A 413 14.32 -25.78 -62.27
N THR A 414 13.43 -24.78 -62.27
CA THR A 414 13.03 -24.08 -63.51
C THR A 414 14.15 -23.22 -64.06
N GLN A 415 14.96 -22.58 -63.22
CA GLN A 415 16.19 -21.89 -63.61
C GLN A 415 17.23 -22.86 -64.21
N SER A 416 17.43 -24.04 -63.61
CA SER A 416 18.30 -25.07 -64.16
C SER A 416 17.84 -25.51 -65.57
N ARG A 417 16.55 -25.82 -65.73
CA ARG A 417 15.92 -26.14 -67.03
C ARG A 417 16.08 -25.02 -68.06
N LEU A 418 15.94 -23.76 -67.65
CA LEU A 418 16.17 -22.60 -68.53
C LEU A 418 17.61 -22.57 -69.04
N THR A 419 18.62 -22.73 -68.16
CA THR A 419 20.02 -22.77 -68.64
C THR A 419 20.33 -23.98 -69.52
N GLU A 420 19.54 -25.06 -69.45
CA GLU A 420 19.65 -26.19 -70.37
C GLU A 420 19.02 -25.88 -71.73
N THR A 421 17.83 -25.26 -71.77
CA THR A 421 17.20 -24.84 -73.03
C THR A 421 18.01 -23.75 -73.73
N GLU A 422 18.64 -22.83 -72.99
CA GLU A 422 19.59 -21.84 -73.54
C GLU A 422 20.84 -22.49 -74.18
N ARG A 423 21.35 -23.59 -73.59
CA ARG A 423 22.46 -24.37 -74.18
C ARG A 423 22.02 -25.08 -75.46
N ARG A 424 20.81 -25.67 -75.46
CA ARG A 424 20.23 -26.31 -76.65
C ARG A 424 19.93 -25.29 -77.76
N LEU A 425 19.46 -24.09 -77.42
CA LEU A 425 19.26 -22.98 -78.35
C LEU A 425 20.59 -22.60 -79.02
N LYS A 426 21.64 -22.34 -78.24
CA LYS A 426 22.97 -21.97 -78.77
C LYS A 426 23.59 -23.05 -79.65
N ALA A 427 23.34 -24.33 -79.37
CA ALA A 427 23.74 -25.43 -80.25
C ALA A 427 23.01 -25.35 -81.60
N LEU A 428 21.68 -25.24 -81.58
CA LEU A 428 20.86 -25.12 -82.80
C LEU A 428 21.15 -23.83 -83.59
N GLU A 429 21.52 -22.73 -82.93
CA GLU A 429 21.99 -21.49 -83.57
C GLU A 429 23.32 -21.71 -84.31
N ALA A 430 24.25 -22.47 -83.72
CA ALA A 430 25.51 -22.85 -84.36
C ALA A 430 25.28 -23.82 -85.54
N ASP A 431 24.46 -24.86 -85.37
CA ASP A 431 24.10 -25.81 -86.43
C ASP A 431 23.44 -25.08 -87.62
N ARG A 432 22.53 -24.13 -87.34
CA ARG A 432 21.90 -23.28 -88.36
C ARG A 432 22.92 -22.38 -89.06
N GLN A 433 23.92 -21.86 -88.33
CA GLN A 433 24.98 -21.04 -88.93
C GLN A 433 25.93 -21.89 -89.80
N GLN A 434 26.26 -23.12 -89.39
CA GLN A 434 27.03 -24.03 -90.23
C GLN A 434 26.27 -24.39 -91.51
N LEU A 435 24.99 -24.75 -91.42
CA LEU A 435 24.14 -25.01 -92.59
C LEU A 435 24.00 -23.79 -93.52
N GLN A 436 24.05 -22.58 -92.99
CA GLN A 436 24.09 -21.35 -93.81
C GLN A 436 25.43 -21.24 -94.56
N ASN A 437 26.56 -21.47 -93.89
CA ASN A 437 27.87 -21.47 -94.53
C ASN A 437 27.95 -22.55 -95.64
N ASP A 438 27.50 -23.77 -95.36
CA ASP A 438 27.47 -24.89 -96.32
C ASP A 438 26.57 -24.57 -97.53
N TYR A 439 25.47 -23.83 -97.32
CA TYR A 439 24.59 -23.35 -98.38
C TYR A 439 25.26 -22.27 -99.24
N ASP A 440 25.94 -21.30 -98.63
CA ASP A 440 26.61 -20.24 -99.36
C ASP A 440 27.86 -20.76 -100.12
N ASP A 441 28.63 -21.70 -99.54
CA ASP A 441 29.72 -22.40 -100.23
C ASP A 441 29.23 -23.22 -101.44
N THR A 442 28.12 -23.95 -101.30
CA THR A 442 27.53 -24.72 -102.42
C THR A 442 26.88 -23.82 -103.47
N ARG A 443 26.40 -22.64 -103.08
CA ARG A 443 25.94 -21.60 -104.00
C ARG A 443 27.10 -20.99 -104.79
N ASP A 444 28.20 -20.60 -104.15
CA ASP A 444 29.37 -20.04 -104.83
C ASP A 444 29.98 -21.05 -105.82
N ALA A 445 30.02 -22.34 -105.45
CA ALA A 445 30.39 -23.42 -106.36
C ALA A 445 29.45 -23.54 -107.57
N TYR A 446 28.15 -23.32 -107.40
CA TYR A 446 27.16 -23.30 -108.48
C TYR A 446 27.29 -22.06 -109.37
N GLU A 447 27.54 -20.88 -108.80
CA GLU A 447 27.80 -19.65 -109.58
C GLU A 447 29.10 -19.77 -110.40
N LEU A 448 30.14 -20.46 -109.89
CA LEU A 448 31.34 -20.81 -110.64
C LEU A 448 31.08 -21.79 -111.79
N GLU A 449 30.20 -22.78 -111.63
CA GLU A 449 29.82 -23.68 -112.72
C GLU A 449 28.92 -23.01 -113.78
N ILE A 450 28.08 -22.04 -113.39
CA ILE A 450 27.39 -21.16 -114.35
C ILE A 450 28.42 -20.40 -115.19
N GLN A 451 29.44 -19.81 -114.57
CA GLN A 451 30.51 -19.10 -115.29
C GLN A 451 31.31 -20.04 -116.20
N ARG A 452 31.62 -21.27 -115.77
CA ARG A 452 32.26 -22.29 -116.63
C ARG A 452 31.39 -22.63 -117.83
N ASN A 453 30.09 -22.85 -117.64
CA ASN A 453 29.16 -23.20 -118.71
C ASN A 453 29.00 -22.04 -119.71
N GLN A 454 28.90 -20.79 -119.25
CA GLN A 454 28.92 -19.59 -120.10
C GLN A 454 30.21 -19.47 -120.92
N ASN A 455 31.37 -19.75 -120.30
CA ASN A 455 32.67 -19.75 -121.00
C ASN A 455 32.76 -20.87 -122.06
N LEU A 456 32.23 -22.07 -121.76
CA LEU A 456 32.15 -23.17 -122.71
C LEU A 456 31.18 -22.86 -123.87
N GLN A 457 30.04 -22.23 -123.58
CA GLN A 457 29.09 -21.78 -124.60
C GLN A 457 29.71 -20.72 -125.52
N ALA A 458 30.44 -19.73 -124.98
CA ALA A 458 31.17 -18.75 -125.78
C ALA A 458 32.29 -19.38 -126.63
N GLN A 459 32.97 -20.42 -126.11
CA GLN A 459 33.93 -21.20 -126.89
C GLN A 459 33.27 -22.01 -128.00
N TYR A 460 32.10 -22.60 -127.75
CA TYR A 460 31.30 -23.31 -128.75
C TYR A 460 30.79 -22.36 -129.85
N GLU A 461 30.27 -21.19 -129.49
CA GLU A 461 29.84 -20.16 -130.44
C GLU A 461 31.02 -19.64 -131.29
N LYS A 462 32.20 -19.45 -130.69
CA LYS A 462 33.42 -19.11 -131.43
C LYS A 462 33.86 -20.25 -132.38
N LEU A 463 33.87 -21.50 -131.91
CA LEU A 463 34.21 -22.66 -132.73
C LEU A 463 33.23 -22.82 -133.89
N LYS A 464 31.93 -22.57 -133.66
CA LYS A 464 30.91 -22.55 -134.71
C LYS A 464 31.20 -21.46 -135.74
N ILE A 465 31.49 -20.23 -135.32
CA ILE A 465 31.88 -19.14 -136.24
C ILE A 465 33.14 -19.52 -137.04
N ASP A 466 34.11 -20.18 -136.42
CA ASP A 466 35.35 -20.60 -137.10
C ASP A 466 35.17 -21.88 -137.96
N THR A 467 34.10 -22.68 -137.77
CA THR A 467 33.67 -23.71 -138.73
C THR A 467 32.84 -23.13 -139.87
N ASP A 468 31.93 -22.20 -139.59
CA ASP A 468 31.10 -21.52 -140.58
C ASP A 468 31.98 -20.72 -141.56
N LYS A 469 33.07 -20.10 -141.06
CA LYS A 469 34.14 -19.53 -141.90
C LYS A 469 34.86 -20.59 -142.73
N LYS A 470 35.29 -21.71 -142.16
CA LYS A 470 35.96 -22.79 -142.92
C LYS A 470 35.07 -23.42 -143.99
N ILE A 471 33.75 -23.39 -143.80
CA ILE A 471 32.77 -23.76 -144.83
C ILE A 471 32.75 -22.68 -145.92
N ALA A 472 32.64 -21.40 -145.56
CA ALA A 472 32.74 -20.29 -146.53
C ALA A 472 34.08 -20.28 -147.32
N ASP A 473 35.22 -20.48 -146.65
CA ASP A 473 36.55 -20.61 -147.27
C ASP A 473 36.60 -21.80 -148.25
N LYS A 474 35.86 -22.89 -147.97
CA LYS A 474 35.77 -24.07 -148.84
C LYS A 474 34.78 -23.88 -149.98
N ASP A 475 33.69 -23.17 -149.77
CA ASP A 475 32.77 -22.76 -150.84
C ASP A 475 33.46 -21.74 -151.77
N GLU A 476 34.29 -20.82 -151.24
CA GLU A 476 35.17 -19.96 -152.04
C GLU A 476 36.24 -20.75 -152.78
N GLU A 477 36.84 -21.80 -152.20
CA GLU A 477 37.78 -22.68 -152.93
C GLU A 477 37.07 -23.46 -154.06
N ILE A 478 35.85 -23.95 -153.83
CA ILE A 478 35.02 -24.61 -154.83
C ILE A 478 34.60 -23.63 -155.94
N ASP A 479 34.21 -22.39 -155.59
CA ASP A 479 33.87 -21.35 -156.56
C ASP A 479 35.10 -20.77 -157.27
N LEU A 480 36.31 -20.83 -156.67
CA LEU A 480 37.57 -20.56 -157.36
C LEU A 480 37.91 -21.66 -158.39
N GLN A 481 37.64 -22.93 -158.08
CA GLN A 481 37.77 -24.02 -159.06
C GLN A 481 36.72 -23.88 -160.19
N ARG A 482 35.47 -23.57 -159.87
CA ARG A 482 34.43 -23.26 -160.87
C ARG A 482 34.79 -22.01 -161.69
N ALA A 483 35.39 -21.00 -161.08
CA ALA A 483 35.86 -19.79 -161.78
C ALA A 483 37.10 -20.06 -162.64
N ALA A 484 37.98 -20.99 -162.28
CA ALA A 484 39.05 -21.44 -163.17
C ALA A 484 38.50 -22.08 -164.45
N HIS A 485 37.49 -22.93 -164.34
CA HIS A 485 36.80 -23.52 -165.50
C HIS A 485 35.97 -22.51 -166.30
N ARG A 486 35.37 -21.48 -165.66
CA ARG A 486 34.69 -20.39 -166.37
C ARG A 486 35.66 -19.44 -167.09
N ARG A 487 36.82 -19.12 -166.50
CA ARG A 487 37.85 -18.25 -167.11
C ARG A 487 38.40 -18.82 -168.43
N GLN A 488 38.40 -20.15 -168.61
CA GLN A 488 38.73 -20.78 -169.90
C GLN A 488 37.67 -20.58 -170.99
N LEU A 489 36.42 -20.26 -170.64
CA LEU A 489 35.33 -19.91 -171.56
C LEU A 489 35.23 -18.39 -171.76
N GLU A 490 35.28 -17.63 -170.67
CA GLU A 490 35.15 -16.16 -170.65
C GLU A 490 36.33 -15.47 -171.39
N SER A 491 37.50 -16.09 -171.45
CA SER A 491 38.66 -15.60 -172.23
C SER A 491 38.39 -15.48 -173.74
N VAL A 492 37.32 -16.09 -174.28
CA VAL A 492 36.91 -15.97 -175.68
C VAL A 492 35.85 -14.85 -175.88
N GLN A 493 35.19 -14.42 -174.81
CA GLN A 493 34.11 -13.43 -174.84
C GLN A 493 34.57 -12.04 -174.34
N SER A 494 35.57 -11.98 -173.45
CA SER A 494 36.09 -10.73 -172.85
C SER A 494 36.71 -9.73 -173.85
N GLN A 495 36.88 -10.08 -175.13
CA GLN A 495 37.29 -9.13 -176.18
C GLN A 495 36.16 -8.18 -176.62
N LEU A 496 34.93 -8.34 -176.11
CA LEU A 496 33.77 -7.55 -176.53
C LEU A 496 33.27 -6.51 -175.50
N GLU A 497 33.64 -6.63 -174.22
CA GLU A 497 33.01 -5.88 -173.11
C GLU A 497 33.85 -4.72 -172.54
N GLU A 498 35.04 -4.45 -173.09
CA GLU A 498 35.98 -3.44 -172.54
C GLU A 498 35.48 -1.97 -172.63
N ALA A 499 34.37 -1.74 -173.34
CA ALA A 499 33.79 -0.41 -173.57
C ALA A 499 32.98 0.17 -172.39
N ASP A 500 32.16 -0.64 -171.70
CA ASP A 500 31.08 -0.13 -170.83
C ASP A 500 31.48 0.18 -169.38
N SER A 501 32.72 -0.12 -168.99
CA SER A 501 33.16 -0.09 -167.59
C SER A 501 33.27 1.30 -166.95
N ARG A 502 33.33 2.38 -167.74
CA ARG A 502 33.78 3.71 -167.26
C ARG A 502 32.73 4.54 -166.52
N HIS A 503 31.44 4.40 -166.80
CA HIS A 503 30.38 5.26 -166.22
C HIS A 503 29.86 4.82 -164.84
N LYS A 504 30.30 3.68 -164.29
CA LYS A 504 29.68 3.08 -163.09
C LYS A 504 30.25 3.55 -161.74
N ASN A 505 31.40 4.22 -161.74
CA ASN A 505 32.21 4.42 -160.53
C ASN A 505 31.91 5.70 -159.71
N GLU A 506 31.31 6.74 -160.30
CA GLU A 506 31.08 8.01 -159.59
C GLU A 506 29.95 7.92 -158.55
N SER A 507 28.91 7.12 -158.84
CA SER A 507 27.70 6.99 -158.00
C SER A 507 27.97 6.41 -156.60
N ASN A 508 28.97 5.53 -156.46
CA ASN A 508 29.23 4.82 -155.20
C ASN A 508 29.89 5.68 -154.10
N ASN A 509 30.53 6.80 -154.46
CA ASN A 509 31.28 7.62 -153.49
C ASN A 509 30.38 8.53 -152.66
N LEU A 510 29.26 9.02 -153.21
CA LEU A 510 28.30 9.84 -152.46
C LEU A 510 27.55 9.05 -151.38
N LYS A 511 27.26 7.76 -151.64
CA LYS A 511 26.49 6.90 -150.73
C LYS A 511 27.15 6.66 -149.37
N LYS A 512 28.49 6.65 -149.31
CA LYS A 512 29.23 6.38 -148.07
C LYS A 512 29.25 7.56 -147.09
N LYS A 513 29.07 8.80 -147.55
CA LYS A 513 29.17 9.99 -146.71
C LYS A 513 27.97 10.14 -145.77
N HIS A 514 26.76 10.04 -146.31
CA HIS A 514 25.52 10.21 -145.54
C HIS A 514 25.23 9.12 -144.50
N GLN A 515 25.91 7.97 -144.58
CA GLN A 515 25.79 6.92 -143.56
C GLN A 515 26.48 7.32 -142.25
N PHE A 516 27.64 8.00 -142.34
CA PHE A 516 28.45 8.40 -141.18
C PHE A 516 27.77 9.49 -140.35
N ASP A 517 27.21 10.50 -141.02
CA ASP A 517 26.53 11.64 -140.37
C ASP A 517 25.28 11.21 -139.56
N LEU A 518 24.67 10.07 -139.88
CA LEU A 518 23.47 9.55 -139.21
C LEU A 518 23.76 8.91 -137.84
N ASP A 519 24.94 8.30 -137.66
CA ASP A 519 25.26 7.53 -136.44
C ASP A 519 25.90 8.41 -135.35
N ASP A 520 26.63 9.46 -135.72
CA ASP A 520 27.11 10.48 -134.78
C ASP A 520 25.96 11.27 -134.11
N LEU A 521 24.91 11.61 -134.87
CA LEU A 521 23.72 12.28 -134.34
C LEU A 521 22.92 11.37 -133.38
N ARG A 522 22.91 10.06 -133.60
CA ARG A 522 22.29 9.08 -132.69
C ARG A 522 23.03 8.99 -131.35
N ALA A 523 24.37 8.93 -131.38
CA ALA A 523 25.18 8.89 -130.16
C ALA A 523 24.96 10.13 -129.27
N LYS A 524 24.86 11.32 -129.87
CA LYS A 524 24.61 12.59 -129.18
C LYS A 524 23.20 12.66 -128.55
N LEU A 525 22.19 12.08 -129.19
CA LEU A 525 20.83 12.02 -128.66
C LEU A 525 20.74 11.16 -127.39
N GLU A 526 21.38 9.99 -127.38
CA GLU A 526 21.31 9.05 -126.26
C GLU A 526 22.13 9.51 -125.05
N SER A 527 23.25 10.21 -125.29
CA SER A 527 23.98 10.94 -124.25
C SER A 527 23.10 11.98 -123.54
N ALA A 528 22.38 12.82 -124.32
CA ALA A 528 21.51 13.86 -123.78
C ALA A 528 20.31 13.31 -122.99
N LYS A 529 19.70 12.20 -123.46
CA LYS A 529 18.62 11.51 -122.73
C LYS A 529 19.08 11.03 -121.35
N LYS A 530 20.28 10.44 -121.25
CA LYS A 530 20.81 9.91 -119.99
C LYS A 530 21.09 11.02 -118.97
N ALA A 531 21.73 12.11 -119.43
CA ALA A 531 21.94 13.30 -118.59
C ALA A 531 20.62 13.89 -118.07
N LYS A 532 19.55 13.85 -118.88
CA LYS A 532 18.21 14.26 -118.45
C LYS A 532 17.64 13.34 -117.36
N THR A 533 17.68 12.01 -117.53
CA THR A 533 17.13 11.08 -116.52
C THR A 533 17.87 11.17 -115.19
N ASP A 534 19.19 11.35 -115.24
CA ASP A 534 20.01 11.47 -114.04
C ASP A 534 19.62 12.75 -113.26
N ALA A 535 19.45 13.88 -113.97
CA ALA A 535 18.94 15.14 -113.39
C ALA A 535 17.52 15.01 -112.81
N GLU A 536 16.59 14.34 -113.48
CA GLU A 536 15.21 14.12 -112.98
C GLU A 536 15.18 13.26 -111.70
N THR A 537 16.07 12.27 -111.55
CA THR A 537 16.18 11.51 -110.29
C THR A 537 16.81 12.33 -109.17
N GLN A 538 17.79 13.19 -109.49
CA GLN A 538 18.43 14.08 -108.52
C GLN A 538 17.47 15.18 -108.04
N GLN A 539 16.63 15.72 -108.94
CA GLN A 539 15.54 16.62 -108.59
C GLN A 539 14.51 15.97 -107.65
N LYS A 540 14.11 14.71 -107.89
CA LYS A 540 13.20 13.97 -107.01
C LYS A 540 13.80 13.76 -105.61
N LYS A 541 15.08 13.40 -105.51
CA LYS A 541 15.77 13.28 -104.22
C LYS A 541 15.81 14.59 -103.44
N LEU A 542 16.06 15.71 -104.12
CA LEU A 542 16.03 17.04 -103.50
C LEU A 542 14.61 17.46 -103.10
N GLN A 543 13.58 17.15 -103.90
CA GLN A 543 12.18 17.40 -103.54
C GLN A 543 11.71 16.56 -102.34
N GLN A 544 12.18 15.32 -102.22
CA GLN A 544 11.91 14.46 -101.07
C GLN A 544 12.61 14.98 -99.81
N ALA A 545 13.92 15.26 -99.88
CA ALA A 545 14.66 15.82 -98.74
C ALA A 545 14.09 17.16 -98.26
N ASN A 546 13.58 18.00 -99.17
CA ASN A 546 12.94 19.27 -98.81
C ASN A 546 11.53 19.09 -98.20
N ARG A 547 10.83 17.97 -98.47
CA ARG A 547 9.62 17.59 -97.70
C ARG A 547 10.00 17.08 -96.32
N GLU A 548 10.93 16.15 -96.22
CA GLU A 548 11.41 15.60 -94.95
C GLU A 548 11.96 16.70 -94.00
N LEU A 549 12.51 17.79 -94.53
CA LEU A 549 12.91 18.98 -93.76
C LEU A 549 11.72 19.88 -93.35
N MET A 550 10.69 20.02 -94.19
CA MET A 550 9.47 20.76 -93.85
C MET A 550 8.62 20.01 -92.83
N ASP A 551 8.49 18.69 -92.97
CA ASP A 551 7.75 17.83 -92.06
C ASP A 551 8.40 17.88 -90.65
N ARG A 552 9.73 17.73 -90.57
CA ARG A 552 10.49 17.93 -89.32
C ARG A 552 10.37 19.34 -88.75
N LEU A 553 10.33 20.38 -89.59
CA LEU A 553 10.10 21.75 -89.12
C LEU A 553 8.71 21.91 -88.48
N THR A 554 7.69 21.23 -89.02
CA THR A 554 6.35 21.21 -88.39
C THR A 554 6.28 20.34 -87.14
N GLU A 555 7.02 19.23 -87.06
CA GLU A 555 7.13 18.43 -85.83
C GLU A 555 7.84 19.21 -84.72
N GLU A 556 8.96 19.89 -85.02
CA GLU A 556 9.66 20.78 -84.08
C GLU A 556 8.77 21.96 -83.65
N GLN A 557 7.94 22.52 -84.54
CA GLN A 557 6.96 23.55 -84.16
C GLN A 557 5.87 23.01 -83.25
N HIS A 558 5.33 21.81 -83.50
CA HIS A 558 4.36 21.18 -82.61
C HIS A 558 4.97 20.81 -81.25
N MET A 559 6.24 20.38 -81.20
CA MET A 559 6.96 20.11 -79.94
C MET A 559 7.31 21.40 -79.19
N HIS A 560 7.67 22.47 -79.89
CA HIS A 560 7.85 23.80 -79.32
C HIS A 560 6.55 24.33 -78.70
N ASP A 561 5.42 24.20 -79.39
CA ASP A 561 4.14 24.69 -78.86
C ASP A 561 3.61 23.82 -77.72
N ALA A 562 3.80 22.49 -77.78
CA ALA A 562 3.48 21.60 -76.67
C ALA A 562 4.35 21.87 -75.42
N THR A 563 5.65 22.17 -75.60
CA THR A 563 6.54 22.56 -74.48
C THR A 563 6.25 23.97 -73.98
N ARG A 564 5.80 24.90 -74.83
CA ARG A 564 5.30 26.22 -74.47
C ARG A 564 4.02 26.15 -73.63
N ASP A 565 3.09 25.27 -73.97
CA ASP A 565 1.86 25.06 -73.18
C ASP A 565 2.14 24.34 -71.86
N GLN A 566 3.08 23.38 -71.83
CA GLN A 566 3.58 22.81 -70.58
C GLN A 566 4.29 23.86 -69.70
N LEU A 567 5.08 24.75 -70.30
CA LEU A 567 5.71 25.88 -69.60
C LEU A 567 4.64 26.78 -69.00
N ALA A 568 3.64 27.22 -69.77
CA ALA A 568 2.54 28.07 -69.28
C ALA A 568 1.70 27.38 -68.17
N LEU A 569 1.54 26.05 -68.22
CA LEU A 569 0.93 25.27 -67.13
C LEU A 569 1.84 25.22 -65.88
N SER A 570 3.15 25.08 -66.06
CA SER A 570 4.12 25.11 -64.96
C SER A 570 4.22 26.50 -64.32
N GLU A 571 4.14 27.57 -65.12
CA GLU A 571 4.13 28.96 -64.66
C GLU A 571 2.85 29.27 -63.87
N LYS A 572 1.68 28.79 -64.32
CA LYS A 572 0.42 28.89 -63.57
C LYS A 572 0.47 28.14 -62.23
N ARG A 573 1.09 26.97 -62.18
CA ARG A 573 1.36 26.25 -60.91
C ARG A 573 2.34 27.02 -60.03
N ALA A 574 3.42 27.56 -60.61
CA ALA A 574 4.41 28.36 -59.91
C ALA A 574 3.90 29.75 -59.49
N SER A 575 2.80 30.27 -60.08
CA SER A 575 2.08 31.44 -59.58
C SER A 575 1.09 31.06 -58.48
N ALA A 576 0.41 29.92 -58.58
CA ALA A 576 -0.47 29.41 -57.52
C ALA A 576 0.32 29.14 -56.22
N CYS A 577 1.42 28.39 -56.29
CA CYS A 577 2.28 28.15 -55.13
C CYS A 577 3.00 29.41 -54.63
N ARG A 578 3.15 30.45 -55.46
CA ARG A 578 3.58 31.79 -54.99
C ARG A 578 2.47 32.52 -54.24
N ALA A 579 1.23 32.49 -54.72
CA ALA A 579 0.08 33.02 -53.99
C ALA A 579 -0.12 32.29 -52.65
N GLU A 580 -0.01 30.95 -52.62
CA GLU A 580 -0.08 30.14 -51.38
C GLU A 580 1.07 30.47 -50.42
N THR A 581 2.28 30.72 -50.91
CA THR A 581 3.42 31.14 -50.05
C THR A 581 3.36 32.61 -49.64
N GLU A 582 2.64 33.48 -50.36
CA GLU A 582 2.35 34.86 -49.93
C GLU A 582 1.16 34.91 -48.95
N GLU A 583 0.13 34.08 -49.13
CA GLU A 583 -0.98 33.94 -48.20
C GLU A 583 -0.49 33.37 -46.86
N THR A 584 0.28 32.28 -46.88
CA THR A 584 0.87 31.70 -45.66
C THR A 584 1.89 32.64 -44.99
N LYS A 585 2.65 33.45 -45.74
CA LYS A 585 3.42 34.57 -45.16
C LYS A 585 2.52 35.62 -44.51
N SER A 586 1.40 36.00 -45.14
CA SER A 586 0.47 36.98 -44.56
C SER A 586 -0.20 36.46 -43.27
N LEU A 587 -0.47 35.16 -43.19
CA LEU A 587 -0.96 34.48 -42.00
C LEU A 587 0.13 34.36 -40.93
N TYR A 588 1.37 34.05 -41.33
CA TYR A 588 2.53 34.04 -40.43
C TYR A 588 2.78 35.44 -39.85
N GLU A 589 2.79 36.50 -40.66
CA GLU A 589 2.92 37.88 -40.18
C GLU A 589 1.78 38.30 -39.24
N ARG A 590 0.54 37.85 -39.48
CA ARG A 590 -0.59 38.07 -38.57
C ARG A 590 -0.36 37.34 -37.24
N LEU A 591 0.10 36.10 -37.28
CA LEU A 591 0.45 35.31 -36.09
C LEU A 591 1.67 35.88 -35.36
N GLU A 592 2.65 36.46 -36.07
CA GLU A 592 3.80 37.12 -35.46
C GLU A 592 3.40 38.46 -34.82
N LYS A 593 2.43 39.17 -35.40
CA LYS A 593 1.82 40.38 -34.83
C LYS A 593 0.97 40.07 -33.58
N THR A 594 0.16 39.01 -33.59
CA THR A 594 -0.57 38.59 -32.38
C THR A 594 0.35 38.00 -31.32
N LYS A 595 1.39 37.25 -31.71
CA LYS A 595 2.45 36.79 -30.81
C LYS A 595 3.14 37.98 -30.14
N LYS A 596 3.54 39.01 -30.90
CA LYS A 596 4.13 40.24 -30.34
C LYS A 596 3.16 41.05 -29.47
N SER A 597 1.85 41.03 -29.75
CA SER A 597 0.82 41.59 -28.86
C SER A 597 0.77 40.84 -27.53
N LEU A 598 0.76 39.50 -27.57
CA LEU A 598 0.74 38.66 -26.38
C LEU A 598 2.08 38.70 -25.60
N GLU A 599 3.21 38.91 -26.28
CA GLU A 599 4.50 39.17 -25.65
C GLU A 599 4.53 40.55 -24.99
N PHE A 600 3.88 41.57 -25.60
CA PHE A 600 3.66 42.86 -24.95
C PHE A 600 2.73 42.73 -23.74
N GLU A 601 1.59 42.05 -23.85
CA GLU A 601 0.67 41.80 -22.73
C GLU A 601 1.34 40.98 -21.61
N TYR A 602 2.23 40.06 -21.95
CA TYR A 602 3.06 39.33 -20.99
C TYR A 602 4.06 40.25 -20.29
N GLN A 603 4.75 41.14 -21.01
CA GLN A 603 5.63 42.14 -20.40
C GLN A 603 4.83 43.14 -19.55
N ASP A 604 3.65 43.57 -20.00
CA ASP A 604 2.71 44.42 -19.24
C ASP A 604 2.26 43.72 -17.94
N LEU A 605 2.16 42.39 -17.93
CA LEU A 605 1.85 41.58 -16.75
C LEU A 605 3.08 41.30 -15.88
N GLU A 606 4.28 41.18 -16.46
CA GLU A 606 5.56 41.04 -15.75
C GLU A 606 5.97 42.35 -15.07
N GLU A 607 5.76 43.50 -15.72
CA GLU A 607 5.90 44.82 -15.11
C GLU A 607 4.89 45.00 -13.97
N LYS A 608 3.60 44.68 -14.18
CA LYS A 608 2.61 44.69 -13.08
C LYS A 608 2.94 43.70 -11.96
N PHE A 609 3.53 42.55 -12.26
CA PHE A 609 4.02 41.61 -11.25
C PHE A 609 5.21 42.19 -10.46
N ASN A 610 6.10 42.93 -11.13
CA ASN A 610 7.21 43.63 -10.48
C ASN A 610 6.75 44.88 -9.68
N GLU A 611 5.70 45.59 -10.13
CA GLU A 611 5.00 46.61 -9.34
C GLU A 611 4.34 45.98 -8.10
N ILE A 612 3.60 44.89 -8.25
CA ILE A 612 3.00 44.14 -7.13
C ILE A 612 4.11 43.62 -6.19
N SER A 613 5.23 43.12 -6.72
CA SER A 613 6.38 42.67 -5.93
C SER A 613 7.03 43.82 -5.15
N THR A 614 7.22 44.99 -5.77
CA THR A 614 7.79 46.17 -5.07
C THR A 614 6.79 46.79 -4.07
N VAL A 615 5.48 46.74 -4.35
CA VAL A 615 4.41 47.08 -3.39
C VAL A 615 4.37 46.08 -2.24
N CYS A 616 4.49 44.78 -2.49
CA CYS A 616 4.60 43.76 -1.44
C CYS A 616 5.87 43.95 -0.60
N ASN A 617 7.00 44.29 -1.20
CA ASN A 617 8.23 44.58 -0.46
C ASN A 617 8.13 45.88 0.36
N ARG A 618 7.43 46.92 -0.12
CA ARG A 618 7.04 48.08 0.71
C ARG A 618 6.11 47.68 1.83
N ALA A 619 5.06 46.90 1.56
CA ALA A 619 4.13 46.41 2.57
C ALA A 619 4.80 45.51 3.60
N ILE A 620 5.87 44.77 3.25
CA ILE A 620 6.70 44.00 4.19
C ILE A 620 7.60 44.92 5.03
N ALA A 621 8.13 46.00 4.46
CA ALA A 621 8.90 47.00 5.19
C ALA A 621 8.02 47.82 6.16
N GLU A 622 6.83 48.25 5.71
CA GLU A 622 5.81 48.91 6.53
C GLU A 622 5.24 47.94 7.57
N LYS A 623 4.99 46.67 7.22
CA LYS A 623 4.61 45.63 8.20
C LYS A 623 5.68 45.45 9.26
N LYS A 624 6.97 45.39 8.91
CA LYS A 624 8.07 45.34 9.89
C LYS A 624 8.15 46.60 10.76
N LYS A 625 7.81 47.76 10.19
CA LYS A 625 7.72 49.01 10.95
C LYS A 625 6.53 48.98 11.91
N PHE A 626 5.34 48.62 11.45
CA PHE A 626 4.16 48.42 12.31
C PHE A 626 4.33 47.27 13.31
N GLU A 627 5.16 46.26 13.03
CA GLU A 627 5.56 45.23 14.01
C GLU A 627 6.50 45.81 15.07
N SER A 628 7.44 46.70 14.71
CA SER A 628 8.26 47.44 15.67
C SER A 628 7.44 48.42 16.50
N ASP A 629 6.55 49.18 15.86
CA ASP A 629 5.67 50.16 16.50
C ASP A 629 4.62 49.44 17.37
N ALA A 630 4.15 48.24 16.97
CA ALA A 630 3.26 47.40 17.78
C ALA A 630 4.00 46.61 18.88
N ILE A 631 5.31 46.37 18.77
CA ILE A 631 6.12 45.90 19.91
C ILE A 631 6.27 47.05 20.91
N SER A 632 6.68 48.25 20.49
CA SER A 632 6.77 49.42 21.38
C SER A 632 5.43 49.74 22.04
N ALA A 633 4.34 49.76 21.27
CA ALA A 633 3.00 49.94 21.82
C ALA A 633 2.51 48.73 22.63
N SER A 634 2.99 47.50 22.38
CA SER A 634 2.71 46.35 23.24
C SER A 634 3.49 46.44 24.54
N ASP A 635 4.69 47.02 24.55
CA ASP A 635 5.52 47.19 25.75
C ASP A 635 4.98 48.35 26.60
N GLU A 636 4.61 49.48 26.01
CA GLU A 636 3.85 50.56 26.68
C GLU A 636 2.52 50.05 27.23
N LEU A 637 1.81 49.19 26.48
CA LEU A 637 0.55 48.57 26.92
C LEU A 637 0.79 47.40 27.89
N GLN A 638 2.00 46.82 27.97
CA GLN A 638 2.44 45.93 29.05
C GLN A 638 2.74 46.73 30.31
N GLU A 639 3.38 47.90 30.22
CA GLU A 639 3.58 48.81 31.36
C GLU A 639 2.25 49.34 31.89
N PHE A 640 1.35 49.85 31.02
CA PHE A 640 -0.01 50.22 31.45
C PHE A 640 -0.81 49.02 31.97
N LYS A 641 -0.64 47.80 31.43
CA LYS A 641 -1.20 46.59 32.04
C LYS A 641 -0.55 46.24 33.37
N TYR A 642 0.74 46.52 33.58
CA TYR A 642 1.45 46.24 34.82
C TYR A 642 1.07 47.26 35.91
N GLU A 643 0.90 48.53 35.57
CA GLU A 643 0.32 49.55 36.45
C GLU A 643 -1.15 49.26 36.73
N LEU A 644 -1.97 48.96 35.72
CA LEU A 644 -3.36 48.58 35.90
C LEU A 644 -3.46 47.30 36.75
N LYS A 645 -2.64 46.28 36.50
CA LYS A 645 -2.64 45.04 37.27
C LYS A 645 -2.12 45.25 38.68
N ASN A 646 -1.13 46.12 38.91
CA ASN A 646 -0.73 46.53 40.26
C ASN A 646 -1.84 47.31 40.98
N ALA A 647 -2.56 48.19 40.29
CA ALA A 647 -3.71 48.91 40.84
C ALA A 647 -4.88 47.96 41.14
N GLU A 648 -5.19 47.04 40.22
CA GLU A 648 -6.15 45.96 40.40
C GLU A 648 -5.71 44.95 41.46
N GLU A 649 -4.43 44.68 41.66
CA GLU A 649 -3.92 43.80 42.73
C GLU A 649 -3.89 44.55 44.07
N LYS A 650 -3.71 45.87 44.09
CA LYS A 650 -4.01 46.71 45.27
C LYS A 650 -5.50 46.74 45.57
N ILE A 651 -6.37 46.80 44.56
CA ILE A 651 -7.83 46.79 44.73
C ILE A 651 -8.36 45.39 45.03
N ARG A 652 -7.75 44.30 44.52
CA ARG A 652 -8.03 42.90 44.92
C ARG A 652 -7.42 42.56 46.28
N SER A 653 -6.29 43.17 46.66
CA SER A 653 -5.75 43.06 48.02
C SER A 653 -6.63 43.82 49.00
N LEU A 654 -7.07 45.05 48.68
CA LEU A 654 -7.98 45.81 49.53
C LEU A 654 -9.39 45.20 49.55
N ASN A 655 -9.98 44.82 48.42
CA ASN A 655 -11.27 44.11 48.38
C ASN A 655 -11.15 42.69 48.92
N GLY A 656 -10.01 42.02 48.81
CA GLY A 656 -9.76 40.69 49.38
C GLY A 656 -9.50 40.75 50.88
N ASN A 657 -8.92 41.83 51.38
CA ASN A 657 -8.80 42.15 52.80
C ASN A 657 -10.11 42.73 53.35
N LEU A 658 -10.97 43.35 52.53
CA LEU A 658 -12.30 43.81 52.91
C LEU A 658 -13.30 42.66 52.90
N LEU A 659 -13.21 41.75 51.92
CA LEU A 659 -13.95 40.49 51.90
C LEU A 659 -13.47 39.56 53.00
N LYS A 660 -12.15 39.43 53.23
CA LYS A 660 -11.65 38.78 54.43
C LYS A 660 -12.10 39.50 55.68
N LYS A 661 -12.09 40.84 55.76
CA LYS A 661 -12.63 41.51 56.95
C LYS A 661 -14.14 41.35 57.10
N ASP A 662 -14.92 41.18 56.02
CA ASP A 662 -16.35 40.85 56.09
C ASP A 662 -16.59 39.37 56.37
N GLU A 663 -15.72 38.46 55.94
CA GLU A 663 -15.77 37.01 56.21
C GLU A 663 -15.23 36.70 57.61
N ASP A 664 -14.16 37.35 58.06
CA ASP A 664 -13.65 37.35 59.43
C ASP A 664 -14.65 38.04 60.36
N LEU A 665 -15.30 39.16 59.97
CA LEU A 665 -16.34 39.79 60.80
C LEU A 665 -17.67 39.02 60.74
N ARG A 666 -17.95 38.26 59.68
CA ARG A 666 -19.07 37.29 59.66
C ARG A 666 -18.73 36.07 60.48
N HIS A 667 -17.52 35.54 60.41
CA HIS A 667 -17.08 34.40 61.19
C HIS A 667 -16.94 34.77 62.66
N GLU A 668 -16.46 35.97 63.00
CA GLU A 668 -16.55 36.54 64.34
C GLU A 668 -18.01 36.76 64.76
N LYS A 669 -18.93 37.18 63.89
CA LYS A 669 -20.36 37.28 64.24
C LYS A 669 -21.06 35.92 64.34
N GLU A 670 -20.63 34.92 63.59
CA GLU A 670 -21.13 33.55 63.63
C GLU A 670 -20.56 32.83 64.85
N VAL A 671 -19.26 32.96 65.14
CA VAL A 671 -18.62 32.49 66.37
C VAL A 671 -19.14 33.26 67.58
N ILE A 672 -19.41 34.58 67.52
CA ILE A 672 -20.11 35.30 68.58
C ILE A 672 -21.58 34.87 68.67
N SER A 673 -22.25 34.51 67.59
CA SER A 673 -23.63 33.99 67.61
C SER A 673 -23.69 32.54 68.11
N GLU A 674 -22.67 31.72 67.86
CA GLU A 674 -22.50 30.35 68.37
C GLU A 674 -22.00 30.36 69.81
N ILE A 675 -21.17 31.33 70.19
CA ILE A 675 -20.83 31.63 71.59
C ILE A 675 -22.08 32.17 72.30
N ASP A 676 -22.88 33.07 71.74
CA ASP A 676 -24.12 33.51 72.39
C ASP A 676 -25.22 32.45 72.36
N ALA A 677 -25.27 31.57 71.36
CA ALA A 677 -26.21 30.44 71.33
C ALA A 677 -25.78 29.33 72.30
N SER A 678 -24.50 29.00 72.38
CA SER A 678 -23.95 28.05 73.36
C SER A 678 -23.94 28.63 74.76
N ARG A 679 -23.69 29.94 74.93
CA ARG A 679 -23.84 30.67 76.20
C ARG A 679 -25.30 30.77 76.61
N LYS A 680 -26.26 30.98 75.70
CA LYS A 680 -27.70 30.85 76.02
C LYS A 680 -28.10 29.41 76.32
N ALA A 681 -27.54 28.42 75.64
CA ALA A 681 -27.76 27.00 75.93
C ALA A 681 -27.13 26.60 77.27
N LEU A 682 -26.00 27.19 77.66
CA LEU A 682 -25.33 27.01 78.95
C LEU A 682 -26.00 27.84 80.04
N GLU A 683 -26.50 29.04 79.78
CA GLU A 683 -27.35 29.82 80.71
C GLU A 683 -28.68 29.11 80.95
N GLN A 684 -29.26 28.47 79.92
CA GLN A 684 -30.46 27.65 80.03
C GLN A 684 -30.18 26.31 80.71
N GLN A 685 -29.10 25.59 80.37
CA GLN A 685 -28.70 24.39 81.10
C GLN A 685 -28.34 24.70 82.55
N LEU A 686 -27.68 25.83 82.81
CA LEU A 686 -27.37 26.29 84.16
C LEU A 686 -28.66 26.62 84.90
N LYS A 687 -29.61 27.35 84.30
CA LYS A 687 -30.97 27.51 84.84
C LYS A 687 -31.70 26.19 85.08
N ASP A 688 -31.63 25.23 84.17
CA ASP A 688 -32.30 23.93 84.28
C ASP A 688 -31.63 23.09 85.38
N THR A 689 -30.31 23.19 85.56
CA THR A 689 -29.61 22.59 86.71
C THR A 689 -29.87 23.34 88.01
N GLN A 690 -30.04 24.66 87.97
CA GLN A 690 -30.35 25.48 89.14
C GLN A 690 -31.78 25.20 89.61
N ALA A 691 -32.74 25.12 88.69
CA ALA A 691 -34.10 24.66 88.94
C ALA A 691 -34.13 23.20 89.44
N ARG A 692 -33.32 22.29 88.86
CA ARG A 692 -33.17 20.92 89.39
C ARG A 692 -32.50 20.85 90.76
N ILE A 693 -31.59 21.77 91.08
CA ILE A 693 -30.99 21.90 92.42
C ILE A 693 -32.02 22.47 93.39
N GLU A 694 -32.80 23.47 93.00
CA GLU A 694 -33.91 24.02 93.79
C GLU A 694 -35.02 23.00 94.01
N GLU A 695 -35.38 22.19 93.00
CA GLU A 695 -36.31 21.06 93.10
C GLU A 695 -35.74 19.92 93.97
N ALA A 696 -34.46 19.59 93.83
CA ALA A 696 -33.80 18.58 94.66
C ALA A 696 -33.61 19.06 96.10
N GLU A 697 -33.38 20.35 96.34
CA GLU A 697 -33.35 20.97 97.65
C GLU A 697 -34.75 21.04 98.26
N GLU A 698 -35.78 21.43 97.52
CA GLU A 698 -37.19 21.37 97.93
C GLU A 698 -37.57 19.93 98.29
N PHE A 699 -37.23 18.95 97.44
CA PHE A 699 -37.44 17.53 97.69
C PHE A 699 -36.69 17.08 98.95
N ALA A 700 -35.40 17.39 99.09
CA ALA A 700 -34.61 17.07 100.28
C ALA A 700 -35.14 17.76 101.55
N LYS A 701 -35.63 19.01 101.46
CA LYS A 701 -36.27 19.74 102.58
C LYS A 701 -37.61 19.10 102.98
N ARG A 702 -38.39 18.59 102.02
CA ARG A 702 -39.63 17.82 102.27
C ARG A 702 -39.32 16.44 102.87
N GLU A 703 -38.36 15.70 102.31
CA GLU A 703 -37.94 14.37 102.80
C GLU A 703 -37.30 14.48 104.19
N ALA A 704 -36.47 15.51 104.43
CA ALA A 704 -35.91 15.82 105.74
C ALA A 704 -36.99 16.18 106.76
N LYS A 705 -37.99 17.02 106.43
CA LYS A 705 -39.13 17.29 107.33
C LYS A 705 -39.94 16.02 107.66
N ARG A 706 -40.10 15.12 106.68
CA ARG A 706 -40.77 13.81 106.81
C ARG A 706 -39.95 12.79 107.61
N LEU A 707 -38.62 12.91 107.61
CA LEU A 707 -37.74 12.16 108.51
C LEU A 707 -37.72 12.77 109.92
N ASN A 708 -37.72 14.11 110.04
CA ASN A 708 -37.74 14.79 111.33
C ASN A 708 -39.03 14.49 112.09
N SER A 709 -40.20 14.54 111.45
CA SER A 709 -41.47 14.17 112.12
C SER A 709 -41.54 12.69 112.51
N LYS A 710 -40.84 11.80 111.79
CA LYS A 710 -40.64 10.40 112.24
C LYS A 710 -39.70 10.30 113.44
N LEU A 711 -38.64 11.11 113.50
CA LEU A 711 -37.70 11.14 114.62
C LEU A 711 -38.32 11.80 115.86
N GLU A 712 -39.13 12.86 115.70
CA GLU A 712 -39.95 13.50 116.74
C GLU A 712 -40.99 12.50 117.28
N SER A 713 -41.70 11.79 116.40
CA SER A 713 -42.62 10.71 116.81
C SER A 713 -41.89 9.55 117.52
N ARG A 714 -40.64 9.26 117.15
CA ARG A 714 -39.80 8.26 117.82
C ARG A 714 -39.33 8.75 119.18
N LEU A 715 -38.99 10.04 119.31
CA LEU A 715 -38.63 10.69 120.57
C LEU A 715 -39.80 10.66 121.55
N ALA A 716 -40.98 11.14 121.15
CA ALA A 716 -42.18 11.09 121.99
C ALA A 716 -42.56 9.66 122.43
N GLN A 717 -42.27 8.65 121.59
CA GLN A 717 -42.45 7.24 121.93
C GLN A 717 -41.41 6.76 122.97
N MET A 718 -40.13 7.10 122.79
CA MET A 718 -39.06 6.80 123.76
C MET A 718 -39.24 7.54 125.09
N GLU A 719 -39.78 8.76 125.09
CA GLU A 719 -40.11 9.55 126.28
C GLU A 719 -41.27 8.92 127.06
N SER A 720 -42.30 8.45 126.35
CA SER A 720 -43.41 7.68 126.93
C SER A 720 -42.92 6.34 127.53
N GLU A 721 -42.02 5.63 126.85
CA GLU A 721 -41.38 4.42 127.37
C GLU A 721 -40.51 4.71 128.61
N LEU A 722 -39.78 5.84 128.63
CA LEU A 722 -38.98 6.28 129.78
C LEU A 722 -39.85 6.60 131.01
N ASP A 723 -40.99 7.28 130.83
CA ASP A 723 -41.91 7.60 131.92
C ASP A 723 -42.68 6.37 132.43
N LEU A 724 -42.95 5.37 131.57
CA LEU A 724 -43.42 4.05 131.99
C LEU A 724 -42.36 3.29 132.81
N GLU A 725 -41.07 3.38 132.46
CA GLU A 725 -40.01 2.73 133.24
C GLU A 725 -39.79 3.43 134.59
N ARG A 726 -39.86 4.77 134.64
CA ARG A 726 -39.89 5.56 135.89
C ARG A 726 -41.08 5.19 136.78
N ALA A 727 -42.25 4.89 136.20
CA ALA A 727 -43.41 4.42 136.96
C ALA A 727 -43.13 3.06 137.63
N LYS A 728 -42.50 2.11 136.92
CA LYS A 728 -42.07 0.81 137.48
C LYS A 728 -41.00 0.99 138.56
N GLU A 729 -40.02 1.87 138.37
CA GLU A 729 -39.00 2.20 139.37
C GLU A 729 -39.64 2.72 140.68
N GLN A 730 -40.68 3.54 140.56
CA GLN A 730 -41.49 4.00 141.69
C GLN A 730 -42.38 2.91 142.32
N GLU A 731 -42.67 1.79 141.66
CA GLU A 731 -43.32 0.65 142.30
C GLU A 731 -42.30 -0.26 142.99
N LEU A 732 -41.18 -0.56 142.33
CA LEU A 732 -40.08 -1.34 142.89
C LEU A 732 -39.52 -0.71 144.19
N THR A 733 -39.35 0.61 144.23
CA THR A 733 -38.94 1.32 145.46
C THR A 733 -40.01 1.31 146.57
N LYS A 734 -41.31 1.17 146.24
CA LYS A 734 -42.38 0.96 147.24
C LYS A 734 -42.36 -0.47 147.79
N GLU A 735 -42.04 -1.47 146.97
CA GLU A 735 -41.84 -2.85 147.46
C GLU A 735 -40.55 -2.98 148.27
N LEU A 736 -39.45 -2.36 147.84
CA LEU A 736 -38.20 -2.32 148.60
C LEU A 736 -38.43 -1.81 150.04
N ARG A 737 -39.16 -0.68 150.19
CA ARG A 737 -39.51 -0.12 151.51
C ARG A 737 -40.39 -1.03 152.37
N ARG A 738 -41.20 -1.91 151.78
CA ARG A 738 -41.94 -2.94 152.52
C ARG A 738 -41.01 -4.04 153.03
N LEU A 739 -40.06 -4.48 152.20
CA LEU A 739 -39.05 -5.47 152.58
C LEU A 739 -38.06 -4.93 153.62
N GLU A 740 -37.62 -3.67 153.49
CA GLU A 740 -36.80 -2.97 154.49
C GLU A 740 -37.49 -2.92 155.85
N LYS A 741 -38.79 -2.54 155.89
CA LYS A 741 -39.56 -2.56 157.14
C LYS A 741 -39.67 -3.97 157.70
N ARG A 742 -39.93 -4.97 156.86
CA ARG A 742 -40.04 -6.38 157.27
C ARG A 742 -38.73 -6.92 157.84
N ASN A 743 -37.59 -6.50 157.28
CA ASN A 743 -36.26 -6.84 157.77
C ASN A 743 -35.96 -6.16 159.12
N LYS A 744 -36.42 -4.92 159.31
CA LYS A 744 -36.31 -4.23 160.60
C LYS A 744 -37.13 -4.90 161.70
N GLU A 745 -38.37 -5.30 161.41
CA GLU A 745 -39.21 -6.09 162.33
C GLU A 745 -38.53 -7.40 162.79
N LEU A 746 -37.71 -8.03 161.94
CA LEU A 746 -36.93 -9.22 162.30
C LEU A 746 -35.66 -8.89 163.09
N MET A 747 -34.97 -7.79 162.79
CA MET A 747 -33.81 -7.33 163.56
C MET A 747 -34.18 -6.97 165.00
N ASP A 748 -35.34 -6.33 165.20
CA ASP A 748 -35.85 -5.98 166.53
C ASP A 748 -36.15 -7.25 167.36
N GLN A 749 -36.70 -8.31 166.73
CA GLN A 749 -36.90 -9.63 167.37
C GLN A 749 -35.58 -10.32 167.78
N VAL A 750 -34.53 -10.23 166.97
CA VAL A 750 -33.19 -10.75 167.33
C VAL A 750 -32.60 -9.99 168.52
N GLY A 751 -32.86 -8.68 168.64
CA GLY A 751 -32.48 -7.87 169.80
C GLY A 751 -33.13 -8.37 171.10
N ASP A 752 -34.43 -8.66 171.07
CA ASP A 752 -35.19 -9.20 172.20
C ASP A 752 -34.73 -10.59 172.66
N GLU A 753 -34.17 -11.41 171.77
CA GLU A 753 -33.57 -12.70 172.14
C GLU A 753 -32.16 -12.52 172.72
N GLN A 754 -31.35 -11.61 172.17
CA GLN A 754 -30.03 -11.29 172.72
C GLN A 754 -30.12 -10.68 174.13
N ALA A 755 -31.12 -9.83 174.40
CA ALA A 755 -31.35 -9.26 175.73
C ALA A 755 -31.62 -10.35 176.80
N LYS A 756 -32.41 -11.39 176.45
CA LYS A 756 -32.70 -12.54 177.32
C LYS A 756 -31.44 -13.39 177.56
N LEU A 757 -30.60 -13.56 176.54
CA LEU A 757 -29.34 -14.29 176.66
C LEU A 757 -28.38 -13.59 177.63
N ILE A 758 -28.22 -12.27 177.49
CA ILE A 758 -27.38 -11.45 178.39
C ILE A 758 -27.87 -11.57 179.84
N ALA A 759 -29.19 -11.46 180.09
CA ALA A 759 -29.74 -11.59 181.43
C ALA A 759 -29.47 -12.96 182.09
N MET A 760 -29.41 -14.04 181.30
CA MET A 760 -29.01 -15.37 181.78
C MET A 760 -27.51 -15.46 182.12
N THR A 761 -26.64 -14.81 181.35
CA THR A 761 -25.19 -14.71 181.65
C THR A 761 -24.95 -13.91 182.93
N ASP A 762 -25.61 -12.76 183.05
CA ASP A 762 -25.51 -11.84 184.20
C ASP A 762 -25.94 -12.51 185.53
N ALA A 763 -26.88 -13.47 185.47
CA ALA A 763 -27.30 -14.27 186.62
C ALA A 763 -26.26 -15.33 187.02
N TYR A 764 -25.55 -15.90 186.05
CA TYR A 764 -24.50 -16.91 186.27
C TYR A 764 -23.28 -16.31 186.98
N ASP A 765 -22.79 -15.16 186.49
CA ASP A 765 -21.60 -14.49 187.05
C ASP A 765 -21.85 -13.96 188.48
N LYS A 766 -23.08 -13.53 188.80
CA LYS A 766 -23.48 -13.12 190.16
C LYS A 766 -23.47 -14.26 191.19
N ILE A 767 -23.55 -15.52 190.75
CA ILE A 767 -23.31 -16.69 191.61
C ILE A 767 -21.79 -16.93 191.73
N HIS A 768 -21.05 -16.87 190.62
CA HIS A 768 -19.62 -17.15 190.59
C HIS A 768 -18.79 -16.15 191.42
N GLU A 769 -19.14 -14.85 191.41
CA GLU A 769 -18.53 -13.82 192.26
C GLU A 769 -18.68 -14.11 193.76
N LYS A 770 -19.87 -14.54 194.19
CA LYS A 770 -20.17 -14.76 195.62
C LYS A 770 -19.33 -15.92 196.18
N MET A 771 -19.15 -16.97 195.39
CA MET A 771 -18.25 -18.08 195.73
C MET A 771 -16.78 -17.60 195.90
N LYS A 772 -16.35 -16.64 195.08
CA LYS A 772 -14.99 -16.07 195.15
C LYS A 772 -14.81 -15.17 196.39
N LYS A 773 -15.82 -14.38 196.74
CA LYS A 773 -15.81 -13.47 197.92
C LYS A 773 -15.73 -14.22 199.25
N TYR A 774 -16.39 -15.36 199.39
CA TYR A 774 -16.28 -16.20 200.60
C TYR A 774 -14.91 -16.87 200.80
N LYS A 775 -14.05 -16.91 199.78
CA LYS A 775 -12.73 -17.55 199.90
C LYS A 775 -11.68 -16.60 200.50
N GLY A 776 -11.54 -15.40 199.94
CA GLY A 776 -10.49 -14.45 200.35
C GLY A 776 -10.66 -13.82 201.74
N GLN A 777 -11.84 -13.89 202.34
CA GLN A 777 -12.07 -13.35 203.70
C GLN A 777 -11.60 -14.29 204.83
N ILE A 778 -11.37 -15.57 204.55
CA ILE A 778 -10.76 -16.51 205.51
C ILE A 778 -9.25 -16.24 205.57
N GLU A 779 -8.61 -16.14 204.40
CA GLU A 779 -7.15 -15.98 204.25
C GLU A 779 -6.65 -14.68 204.92
N LEU A 780 -7.41 -13.58 204.87
CA LEU A 780 -7.07 -12.32 205.56
C LEU A 780 -7.32 -12.32 207.08
N SER A 781 -7.95 -13.36 207.65
CA SER A 781 -8.19 -13.44 209.10
C SER A 781 -6.96 -13.93 209.89
N GLU A 782 -5.96 -14.50 209.22
CA GLU A 782 -4.87 -15.24 209.88
C GLU A 782 -3.58 -14.41 210.07
N GLU A 783 -3.22 -13.51 209.14
CA GLU A 783 -1.90 -12.83 209.20
C GLU A 783 -1.79 -11.67 210.22
N GLN A 784 -2.82 -10.82 210.37
CA GLN A 784 -2.64 -9.52 211.04
C GLN A 784 -2.88 -9.52 212.56
N ALA A 785 -3.67 -10.44 213.11
CA ALA A 785 -3.91 -10.50 214.56
C ALA A 785 -2.68 -10.99 215.34
N ALA A 786 -1.90 -11.90 214.76
CA ALA A 786 -0.65 -12.41 215.34
C ALA A 786 0.38 -11.30 215.59
N ALA A 787 0.40 -10.25 214.75
CA ALA A 787 1.35 -9.15 214.83
C ALA A 787 1.12 -8.20 216.03
N ASN A 788 -0.13 -8.04 216.51
CA ASN A 788 -0.43 -7.08 217.58
C ASN A 788 -0.32 -7.67 219.00
N SER A 789 -0.54 -8.98 219.15
CA SER A 789 -0.39 -9.69 220.45
C SER A 789 1.03 -9.62 221.04
N SER A 790 2.04 -9.47 220.16
CA SER A 790 3.45 -9.40 220.56
C SER A 790 3.92 -7.99 220.96
N LYS A 791 3.25 -6.92 220.51
CA LYS A 791 3.73 -5.54 220.69
C LYS A 791 3.27 -4.91 222.02
N CYS A 792 2.01 -5.09 222.42
CA CYS A 792 1.50 -4.51 223.67
C CYS A 792 2.15 -5.09 224.93
N LYS A 793 2.60 -6.36 224.91
CA LYS A 793 3.34 -6.99 226.02
C LYS A 793 4.71 -6.35 226.30
N ARG A 794 5.21 -5.48 225.42
CA ARG A 794 6.44 -4.70 225.62
C ARG A 794 6.18 -3.33 226.25
N LEU A 795 5.07 -2.69 225.89
CA LEU A 795 4.63 -1.42 226.51
C LEU A 795 4.03 -1.60 227.91
N GLN A 796 3.76 -2.84 228.33
CA GLN A 796 3.23 -3.16 229.66
C GLN A 796 4.19 -2.79 230.81
N ARG A 797 5.48 -2.54 230.58
CA ARG A 797 6.48 -2.30 231.65
C ARG A 797 7.08 -0.89 231.72
N GLU A 798 6.84 -0.04 230.74
CA GLU A 798 7.38 1.34 230.72
C GLU A 798 6.34 2.37 231.22
N LEU A 799 5.11 1.92 231.54
CA LEU A 799 4.06 2.74 232.16
C LEU A 799 3.83 2.41 233.64
N GLU A 800 4.24 1.22 234.11
CA GLU A 800 4.23 0.86 235.54
C GLU A 800 5.21 1.79 236.30
N ASP A 801 6.38 2.09 235.73
CA ASP A 801 7.33 3.12 236.20
C ASP A 801 6.80 4.59 236.14
N ALA A 802 5.57 4.81 235.65
CA ALA A 802 4.95 6.13 235.54
C ALA A 802 3.79 6.37 236.53
N GLU A 803 3.37 5.38 237.32
CA GLU A 803 2.25 5.53 238.27
C GLU A 803 2.55 6.58 239.37
N GLU A 804 3.73 6.52 239.98
CA GLU A 804 4.04 7.22 241.25
C GLU A 804 4.28 8.75 241.17
N ARG A 805 4.03 9.41 240.02
CA ARG A 805 4.25 10.86 239.88
C ARG A 805 3.06 11.71 239.45
N ALA A 806 1.88 11.12 239.25
CA ALA A 806 0.65 11.85 238.90
C ALA A 806 -0.49 11.72 239.94
N GLU A 807 -0.26 11.06 241.08
CA GLU A 807 -1.31 10.70 242.06
C GLU A 807 -1.94 11.90 242.85
N SER A 808 -1.54 13.15 242.57
CA SER A 808 -1.86 14.30 243.43
C SER A 808 -3.12 15.09 243.06
N ILE A 809 -3.43 15.27 241.77
CA ILE A 809 -4.49 16.19 241.28
C ILE A 809 -5.06 15.63 239.95
N ALA A 810 -6.37 15.35 239.78
CA ALA A 810 -7.51 15.44 240.70
C ALA A 810 -8.54 14.33 240.43
N ARG A 811 -9.36 14.05 241.45
CA ARG A 811 -10.49 13.10 241.41
C ARG A 811 -11.77 13.83 241.00
N THR A 812 -12.56 13.31 240.06
CA THR A 812 -14.05 13.24 240.17
C THR A 812 -14.70 12.42 239.04
N PHE A 813 -15.76 11.69 239.42
CA PHE A 813 -16.92 11.17 238.67
C PHE A 813 -16.77 10.72 237.19
N ILE A 814 -16.94 9.45 236.78
CA ILE A 814 -17.93 8.37 237.09
C ILE A 814 -19.23 8.45 236.27
N ARG A 815 -19.49 7.37 235.49
CA ARG A 815 -20.75 6.93 234.82
C ARG A 815 -21.32 7.87 233.73
N GLY A 816 -21.88 7.27 232.67
CA GLY A 816 -22.53 8.04 231.59
C GLY A 816 -23.18 7.19 230.50
N THR A 817 -24.34 6.64 230.79
CA THR A 817 -25.29 6.00 229.86
C THR A 817 -25.78 6.91 228.71
N SER A 818 -25.79 6.42 227.46
CA SER A 818 -26.70 6.85 226.38
C SER A 818 -26.63 5.85 225.20
N VAL A 819 -27.66 5.31 224.51
CA VAL A 819 -29.12 5.55 224.28
C VAL A 819 -29.39 5.88 222.78
N SER A 820 -30.52 5.39 222.24
CA SER A 820 -31.01 5.46 220.83
C SER A 820 -30.40 4.44 219.86
N ARG A 821 -31.12 3.88 218.86
CA ARG A 821 -32.58 3.78 218.53
C ARG A 821 -32.73 2.47 217.70
N ASN A 822 -33.70 1.56 217.90
CA ASN A 822 -35.18 1.60 217.86
C ASN A 822 -35.78 1.53 216.44
N THR A 823 -37.01 1.00 216.33
CA THR A 823 -37.94 0.92 215.16
C THR A 823 -37.83 -0.25 214.17
N ASP A 824 -38.94 -0.80 213.61
CA ASP A 824 -40.30 -1.13 214.16
C ASP A 824 -41.12 -2.02 213.18
N ASN A 825 -42.44 -2.19 213.42
CA ASN A 825 -43.40 -3.13 212.78
C ASN A 825 -44.41 -2.43 211.78
N TYR A 826 -45.45 -3.14 211.29
CA TYR A 826 -46.57 -2.70 210.39
C TYR A 826 -46.20 -2.52 208.89
N ASP A 827 -47.06 -2.47 207.86
CA ASP A 827 -48.51 -2.73 207.57
C ASP A 827 -48.59 -3.35 206.12
N SER A 828 -49.66 -3.89 205.49
CA SER A 828 -51.14 -3.75 205.44
C SER A 828 -51.75 -2.79 204.38
N ASP A 829 -52.87 -3.23 203.80
CA ASP A 829 -53.91 -2.60 202.93
C ASP A 829 -53.58 -1.46 201.93
N TYR A 830 -53.95 -1.62 200.64
CA TYR A 830 -55.22 -1.08 200.10
C TYR A 830 -55.54 -1.52 198.64
N GLU A 831 -56.77 -1.26 198.19
CA GLU A 831 -57.37 -1.65 196.90
C GLU A 831 -57.01 -0.78 195.67
N SER A 832 -57.29 -1.33 194.47
CA SER A 832 -58.01 -0.71 193.31
C SER A 832 -57.28 -0.67 191.93
N SER A 833 -57.95 -0.70 190.76
CA SER A 833 -59.24 -1.33 190.35
C SER A 833 -59.46 -1.37 188.81
N GLU A 834 -59.86 -2.55 188.29
CA GLU A 834 -60.87 -2.75 187.20
C GLU A 834 -60.59 -2.26 185.72
N PRO A 835 -61.46 -2.43 184.67
CA PRO A 835 -61.14 -3.41 183.58
C PRO A 835 -61.54 -3.07 182.09
N VAL A 836 -61.35 -4.04 181.15
CA VAL A 836 -62.25 -4.50 180.01
C VAL A 836 -62.74 -3.51 178.89
N THR A 837 -62.85 -3.77 177.56
CA THR A 837 -62.34 -4.78 176.54
C THR A 837 -62.13 -4.11 175.12
N THR A 838 -62.66 -4.40 173.88
CA THR A 838 -63.63 -5.36 173.27
C THR A 838 -63.56 -5.46 171.70
N SER A 839 -63.70 -6.69 171.14
CA SER A 839 -64.36 -7.13 169.85
C SER A 839 -64.01 -6.65 168.39
N HIS A 840 -63.79 -7.67 167.51
CA HIS A 840 -64.36 -7.90 166.12
C HIS A 840 -63.75 -7.38 164.76
N THR A 841 -63.12 -8.29 163.96
CA THR A 841 -63.37 -8.75 162.51
C THR A 841 -63.63 -7.81 161.28
N PRO A 842 -63.60 -8.23 159.97
CA PRO A 842 -62.74 -9.16 159.13
C PRO A 842 -62.47 -8.79 157.59
N SER A 843 -61.77 -9.65 156.79
CA SER A 843 -61.81 -9.84 155.26
C SER A 843 -61.06 -8.90 154.23
N TYR A 844 -60.80 -9.18 152.91
CA TYR A 844 -60.28 -10.37 152.11
C TYR A 844 -59.98 -10.11 150.55
N LEU A 845 -59.11 -10.92 149.88
CA LEU A 845 -59.05 -11.41 148.43
C LEU A 845 -58.43 -10.67 147.16
N ARG A 846 -58.06 -11.44 146.08
CA ARG A 846 -57.41 -11.08 144.73
C ARG A 846 -57.47 -12.24 143.63
N SER A 847 -57.30 -12.03 142.29
CA SER A 847 -57.39 -13.10 141.18
C SER A 847 -56.64 -12.87 139.77
N SER A 848 -56.94 -13.65 138.67
CA SER A 848 -56.20 -13.85 137.34
C SER A 848 -57.12 -14.17 136.06
N TYR A 849 -56.81 -14.58 134.78
CA TYR A 849 -55.62 -15.12 134.00
C TYR A 849 -55.54 -14.91 132.40
N LEU A 850 -55.64 -15.93 131.46
CA LEU A 850 -55.14 -15.98 130.01
C LEU A 850 -55.93 -16.99 129.04
N TYR A 851 -55.72 -17.31 127.70
CA TYR A 851 -55.28 -16.68 126.38
C TYR A 851 -55.05 -17.74 125.18
N SER A 852 -55.39 -17.54 123.84
CA SER A 852 -54.70 -18.09 122.57
C SER A 852 -55.43 -18.26 121.14
N LYS A 853 -54.69 -18.03 119.99
CA LYS A 853 -54.59 -18.66 118.58
C LYS A 853 -55.64 -18.59 117.36
N PRO A 854 -55.25 -18.84 116.03
CA PRO A 854 -55.86 -18.25 114.77
C PRO A 854 -55.97 -19.08 113.38
N THR A 855 -56.29 -18.42 112.21
CA THR A 855 -55.97 -18.62 110.71
C THR A 855 -57.03 -19.00 109.59
N ASN A 856 -57.16 -18.25 108.43
CA ASN A 856 -57.27 -18.70 106.97
C ASN A 856 -57.71 -17.68 105.82
N ILE A 857 -57.17 -17.82 104.57
CA ILE A 857 -57.76 -17.84 103.15
C ILE A 857 -58.22 -16.59 102.24
N ASP A 858 -57.98 -16.72 100.88
CA ASP A 858 -58.58 -16.22 99.56
C ASP A 858 -58.45 -14.84 98.76
N ASP A 859 -57.95 -14.95 97.49
CA ASP A 859 -58.47 -14.63 96.08
C ASP A 859 -58.65 -13.21 95.36
N TYR A 860 -58.68 -13.24 93.98
CA TYR A 860 -59.24 -12.32 92.90
C TYR A 860 -58.42 -11.37 91.93
N SER A 861 -58.09 -11.87 90.71
CA SER A 861 -58.47 -11.36 89.32
C SER A 861 -57.85 -10.17 88.50
N LEU A 862 -57.91 -10.33 87.13
CA LEU A 862 -58.01 -9.37 85.98
C LEU A 862 -56.79 -8.74 85.22
N SER A 863 -56.99 -8.30 83.95
CA SER A 863 -55.95 -7.89 82.94
C SER A 863 -56.47 -6.96 81.81
N PRO A 864 -55.62 -6.26 81.02
CA PRO A 864 -55.92 -6.04 79.57
C PRO A 864 -54.73 -5.89 78.54
N ILE A 865 -54.89 -6.51 77.35
CA ILE A 865 -54.66 -6.01 75.94
C ILE A 865 -53.23 -5.79 75.33
N LYS A 866 -52.91 -6.63 74.31
CA LYS A 866 -52.21 -6.45 72.98
C LYS A 866 -50.94 -5.57 72.84
N SER A 867 -49.78 -5.97 72.29
CA SER A 867 -49.34 -6.81 71.11
C SER A 867 -49.36 -6.07 69.73
N SER A 868 -48.44 -6.26 68.76
CA SER A 868 -47.48 -7.36 68.48
C SER A 868 -46.23 -6.99 67.61
N SER A 869 -45.39 -7.99 67.30
CA SER A 869 -44.32 -8.11 66.27
C SER A 869 -44.82 -7.96 64.80
N VAL A 870 -44.04 -7.80 63.71
CA VAL A 870 -42.73 -8.31 63.19
C VAL A 870 -42.74 -9.77 62.64
N THR A 871 -42.22 -9.95 61.39
CA THR A 871 -41.38 -11.06 60.80
C THR A 871 -41.84 -11.67 59.44
N SER A 872 -40.87 -11.96 58.56
CA SER A 872 -40.77 -13.10 57.60
C SER A 872 -41.30 -13.04 56.13
N TRP A 873 -40.43 -13.51 55.23
CA TRP A 873 -40.58 -13.95 53.83
C TRP A 873 -41.74 -14.96 53.58
N ARG A 874 -42.25 -15.25 52.35
CA ARG A 874 -41.54 -15.96 51.24
C ARG A 874 -42.40 -16.19 49.96
N ASN A 875 -41.77 -16.08 48.78
CA ASN A 875 -42.10 -16.59 47.41
C ASN A 875 -43.54 -16.99 46.99
N ARG A 876 -44.02 -16.45 45.85
CA ARG A 876 -44.28 -17.24 44.60
C ARG A 876 -44.61 -16.44 43.32
N PHE A 877 -43.87 -16.74 42.25
CA PHE A 877 -44.24 -16.98 40.83
C PHE A 877 -45.41 -16.26 40.12
N LYS A 878 -45.16 -16.03 38.81
CA LYS A 878 -46.11 -15.84 37.67
C LYS A 878 -46.85 -14.49 37.60
N ASN A 879 -47.30 -14.02 36.43
CA ASN A 879 -46.82 -14.09 35.02
C ASN A 879 -47.85 -13.31 34.18
N LEU A 880 -47.44 -12.61 33.12
CA LEU A 880 -48.32 -12.17 32.00
C LEU A 880 -49.43 -11.17 32.44
N ASP A 881 -50.10 -10.41 31.57
CA ASP A 881 -49.94 -10.08 30.14
C ASP A 881 -50.62 -8.71 29.89
N ALA A 882 -50.46 -8.14 28.69
CA ALA A 882 -51.40 -7.19 28.05
C ALA A 882 -51.60 -5.79 28.68
N ASP A 883 -52.21 -4.79 28.02
CA ASP A 883 -52.34 -4.36 26.61
C ASP A 883 -53.02 -2.96 26.68
N ASP A 884 -52.90 -1.99 25.77
CA ASP A 884 -51.75 -1.40 25.06
C ASP A 884 -52.23 0.05 24.69
N ASP A 885 -51.79 0.65 23.57
CA ASP A 885 -52.37 1.81 22.87
C ASP A 885 -52.27 3.20 23.56
N GLU A 886 -52.12 4.35 22.87
CA GLU A 886 -51.93 4.64 21.43
C GLU A 886 -51.28 6.04 21.24
N LEU A 887 -50.75 6.33 20.03
CA LEU A 887 -50.76 7.65 19.32
C LEU A 887 -50.18 8.93 20.02
N LEU A 888 -49.27 9.74 19.43
CA LEU A 888 -49.23 10.29 18.06
C LEU A 888 -47.89 11.00 17.69
N LEU A 889 -47.71 11.22 16.37
CA LEU A 889 -46.95 12.29 15.68
C LEU A 889 -45.39 12.36 15.69
N GLN A 890 -44.87 11.83 14.58
CA GLN A 890 -43.64 12.17 13.83
C GLN A 890 -43.68 13.58 13.17
N PRO A 891 -42.71 14.06 12.32
CA PRO A 891 -41.42 13.47 11.87
C PRO A 891 -40.20 14.44 11.76
N LEU A 892 -39.10 13.92 11.16
CA LEU A 892 -37.98 14.56 10.42
C LEU A 892 -36.70 14.94 11.20
N GLY A 893 -35.58 14.30 10.80
CA GLY A 893 -34.23 14.56 11.32
C GLY A 893 -33.17 13.54 10.88
N MET A 894 -32.79 13.50 9.59
CA MET A 894 -31.59 12.78 9.10
C MET A 894 -30.30 13.53 9.53
N ARG A 895 -29.08 12.96 9.61
CA ARG A 895 -28.48 11.69 9.14
C ARG A 895 -27.17 11.41 9.94
N ASN A 896 -26.67 10.16 9.91
CA ASN A 896 -25.26 9.66 10.00
C ASN A 896 -24.10 10.49 10.60
N ARG A 897 -22.99 9.94 11.16
CA ARG A 897 -22.54 8.65 11.79
C ARG A 897 -20.98 8.64 11.73
N LEU A 898 -20.29 7.93 12.66
CA LEU A 898 -18.84 7.58 12.66
C LEU A 898 -17.86 8.76 12.96
N TRP A 899 -16.93 8.69 13.94
CA TRP A 899 -15.69 7.87 14.13
C TRP A 899 -14.48 8.36 13.29
N SER A 900 -13.22 8.43 13.77
CA SER A 900 -12.62 8.12 15.10
C SER A 900 -11.22 8.75 15.32
N TYR A 901 -10.61 8.51 16.50
CA TYR A 901 -9.14 8.53 16.75
C TYR A 901 -8.44 7.39 15.94
N GLY A 902 -7.11 7.22 15.85
CA GLY A 902 -5.96 8.03 16.28
C GLY A 902 -4.77 7.24 16.90
N SER A 903 -3.53 7.56 16.48
CA SER A 903 -2.24 7.47 17.25
C SER A 903 -1.52 6.13 17.57
N SER A 904 -0.26 6.01 17.06
CA SER A 904 0.99 5.64 17.79
C SER A 904 1.36 4.16 18.13
N ARG A 905 2.61 4.01 18.63
CA ARG A 905 3.36 2.82 19.17
C ARG A 905 3.95 1.85 18.13
N ASN A 906 5.07 1.13 18.36
CA ASN A 906 6.10 1.08 19.44
C ASN A 906 7.43 0.49 18.84
N ASP A 907 8.60 0.33 19.49
CA ASP A 907 8.83 -0.50 20.69
C ASP A 907 10.25 -0.37 21.32
N ARG A 908 10.56 -1.18 22.35
CA ARG A 908 11.72 -1.03 23.27
C ARG A 908 12.93 -1.96 23.01
N ALA A 909 14.11 -1.45 23.38
CA ALA A 909 15.42 -2.12 23.35
C ALA A 909 15.65 -3.17 24.46
N ARG A 910 16.73 -3.99 24.31
CA ARG A 910 17.61 -4.44 25.42
C ARG A 910 18.90 -5.15 24.98
N SER A 911 20.06 -4.59 25.35
CA SER A 911 21.32 -5.28 25.70
C SER A 911 22.29 -4.28 26.38
N VAL A 912 23.34 -4.76 27.05
CA VAL A 912 24.00 -4.06 28.19
C VAL A 912 25.53 -4.18 28.16
N ALA A 913 26.19 -3.23 28.86
CA ALA A 913 27.64 -3.02 29.11
C ALA A 913 28.37 -2.21 28.01
N HIS A 914 29.15 -1.14 28.27
CA HIS A 914 30.17 -0.82 29.31
C HIS A 914 31.48 -1.62 29.12
N ILE A 915 32.70 -1.04 29.31
CA ILE A 915 33.09 0.22 29.97
C ILE A 915 34.45 0.76 29.46
N TYR A 916 34.73 2.06 29.63
CA TYR A 916 36.06 2.75 29.60
C TYR A 916 36.86 2.76 28.27
N ASP A 917 37.88 3.63 28.10
CA ASP A 917 38.02 5.08 28.40
C ASP A 917 39.33 5.61 27.74
N GLN A 918 39.44 6.94 27.56
CA GLN A 918 40.72 7.66 27.30
C GLN A 918 41.54 7.24 26.03
N GLU A 919 42.61 7.91 25.55
CA GLU A 919 43.05 9.33 25.48
C GLU A 919 44.26 9.37 24.49
N VAL A 920 44.89 10.53 24.23
CA VAL A 920 46.19 10.68 23.49
C VAL A 920 46.18 10.18 22.02
N ALA A 921 45.90 11.01 21.00
CA ALA A 921 46.68 12.13 20.46
C ALA A 921 47.94 11.78 19.60
N MET A 922 48.07 12.52 18.50
CA MET A 922 49.30 12.87 17.75
C MET A 922 50.02 11.86 16.83
N ASN A 923 50.40 12.41 15.67
CA ASN A 923 51.53 12.10 14.78
C ASN A 923 51.41 11.08 13.63
N SER A 924 52.08 11.51 12.55
CA SER A 924 52.68 10.76 11.42
C SER A 924 51.81 10.31 10.23
N ILE A 925 52.22 10.56 8.99
CA ILE A 925 53.15 11.59 8.45
C ILE A 925 52.93 11.70 6.92
N ARG A 926 53.17 12.89 6.32
CA ARG A 926 53.45 13.19 4.88
C ARG A 926 52.62 12.45 3.79
N ASP A 927 52.13 13.14 2.77
CA ASP A 927 53.06 13.67 1.76
C ASP A 927 52.67 15.00 1.07
N ASN A 928 53.62 15.51 0.29
CA ASN A 928 53.66 16.83 -0.31
C ASN A 928 53.05 16.83 -1.73
N LYS A 929 52.46 17.98 -2.13
CA LYS A 929 53.07 18.86 -3.15
C LYS A 929 52.36 20.20 -3.38
N SER A 930 53.19 21.22 -3.62
CA SER A 930 52.98 22.46 -4.40
C SER A 930 51.63 23.20 -4.30
N LYS A 931 51.53 24.40 -3.70
CA LYS A 931 52.15 25.72 -4.02
C LYS A 931 51.28 26.61 -4.93
N SER A 932 50.54 27.55 -4.33
CA SER A 932 50.45 28.98 -4.71
C SER A 932 49.56 29.68 -3.66
N ASN A 933 50.02 30.47 -2.69
CA ASN A 933 50.95 31.62 -2.68
C ASN A 933 50.35 32.92 -3.22
N LEU A 934 49.55 33.61 -2.40
CA LEU A 934 49.23 35.03 -2.56
C LEU A 934 49.06 35.67 -1.17
N TYR A 935 50.04 36.47 -0.76
CA TYR A 935 50.13 37.13 0.56
C TYR A 935 49.82 38.62 0.42
N ALA A 936 48.72 39.10 1.01
CA ALA A 936 48.43 40.52 1.26
C ALA A 936 47.35 40.62 2.36
N LYS A 937 47.68 40.41 3.64
CA LYS A 937 47.93 41.50 4.61
C LYS A 937 46.95 42.69 4.52
N MET A 938 45.98 42.68 5.44
CA MET A 938 45.38 43.81 6.17
C MET A 938 45.63 45.24 5.64
N ALA A 939 44.56 45.92 5.18
CA ALA A 939 44.30 47.35 5.47
C ALA A 939 42.91 47.86 4.98
N LEU A 940 41.83 47.11 5.17
CA LEU A 940 40.45 47.57 5.39
C LEU A 940 39.53 46.38 5.73
#